data_AF-A0A3N2PZA0-F1
#
_entry.id   AF-A0A3N2PZA0-F1
#
_cell.length_a   1.000
_cell.length_b   1.000
_cell.length_c   1.000
_cell.angle_alpha   90.00
_cell.angle_beta   90.00
_cell.angle_gamma   90.00
#
_symmetry.space_group_name_H-M   'P 1'
#
loop_
_entity.id
_entity.type
_entity.pdbx_description
1 polymer ?
#
loop_
_entity_poly.entity_id
_entity_poly.type
_entity_poly.pdbx_seq_one_letter_code
_entity_poly.pdbx_strand_id
1 'polypeptide(L)'
;MGDRTSPGLDESSGERATKRLKVDDSSASQPSGAEAAAPAIPDGGSVNGLSKKPSEPAAPESGAPAAGGAEITMTDAPRASEHLTAQPVSSGTEVAQTNATEPSKDARDRGGVAPVKAEFYRYLIRREPQDVGVDDDAAEGRTQGNAGDERSHDARDKRSNREKKPRGQNKERTFGHFDDAIRLCNTRAFSSEFSPRECKFGDRCKMSHHLRKYLEEGRRADVECFGGKCPVFEQCGRCPSGWKCRFVRSHMKEVEREDGRKELVLLGGATTPTAEGAEPEPGDEQRPGVVNTVDSATKIDLNRRRVDMSELDKYITWLNAEAKTTDAIHQRRKKNQQQQQDESSELQDLRAQYTEPPLKPSEKRKLYFGRDTPVLAPLTTQGNLPFRRLCVDLGAQLTYSEMAMGLPLIQGNKTDWALLRAHESEIAPPTLDASRSSSVVQGYDNSQDIRFGAQIAAHQPWIAIKATDCLRRFVPHLRVIDLNCGCPIDMVYKSGGGSGLLEAHGKLERMIRGMNAVSGAIPVTAKIRMGIKTNRPNATTVLSKLAFGARETRDRLGAPGCAAVTLHGRSREQRYTKRADWAYIAECAALIRSYNDEAGALADTVREPDASSLPAAKGGKMFFLGNGDCYSHVDYFRHIDEARVDSVMIGRGALVKPWLFEEIEKGQYLDKSASERLTYIETFVRYGLEAWGSDELGIGFTRRFLLEWLSFTHRYVPIGILEHLPPSLNDRPPLYRGRNDLETLLASNNYKDWIKITEMFLGPCHPGFTFQPKHKSHAYEAEG
;
A
#
# COMPACT_ATOMS: atom_id res chain seq x y z
N MET A 1 8.88 -9.09 -69.38
CA MET A 1 8.18 -9.13 -70.69
C MET A 1 6.70 -9.32 -70.39
N GLY A 2 5.79 -8.57 -71.03
CA GLY A 2 4.38 -8.45 -70.62
C GLY A 2 4.23 -7.57 -69.37
N ASP A 3 3.96 -6.25 -69.38
CA ASP A 3 3.54 -5.24 -70.38
C ASP A 3 2.07 -4.76 -70.23
N ARG A 4 1.90 -3.47 -69.86
CA ARG A 4 0.67 -2.62 -69.87
C ARG A 4 -0.50 -2.99 -68.91
N THR A 5 -1.38 -2.08 -68.44
CA THR A 5 -1.61 -0.63 -68.71
C THR A 5 -2.26 0.10 -67.51
N SER A 6 -2.12 1.44 -67.41
CA SER A 6 -2.94 2.37 -66.56
C SER A 6 -4.19 2.89 -67.34
N PRO A 7 -5.18 3.62 -66.74
CA PRO A 7 -5.10 5.01 -66.17
C PRO A 7 -5.56 5.08 -64.68
N GLY A 8 -5.72 6.21 -63.94
CA GLY A 8 -5.93 7.66 -64.21
C GLY A 8 -7.37 8.05 -63.78
N LEU A 9 -7.65 8.83 -62.71
CA LEU A 9 -7.50 10.30 -62.51
C LEU A 9 -8.21 11.10 -63.62
N ASP A 10 -9.21 11.96 -63.37
CA ASP A 10 -9.10 13.24 -62.64
C ASP A 10 -10.45 13.94 -62.25
N GLU A 11 -10.35 14.96 -61.39
CA GLU A 11 -11.15 16.23 -61.27
C GLU A 11 -12.72 16.24 -61.19
N SER A 12 -13.43 17.28 -60.71
CA SER A 12 -13.13 18.68 -60.29
C SER A 12 -14.02 19.10 -59.08
N SER A 13 -13.51 19.85 -58.08
CA SER A 13 -13.68 21.32 -57.79
C SER A 13 -15.09 21.80 -57.33
N GLY A 14 -15.18 22.77 -56.38
CA GLY A 14 -16.49 23.26 -55.90
C GLY A 14 -16.62 24.03 -54.55
N GLU A 15 -15.83 25.08 -54.33
CA GLU A 15 -16.14 26.27 -53.47
C GLU A 15 -16.49 26.16 -51.96
N ARG A 16 -16.60 27.34 -51.30
CA ARG A 16 -16.88 27.56 -49.87
C ARG A 16 -18.28 28.16 -49.67
N ALA A 17 -19.00 27.76 -48.62
CA ALA A 17 -20.04 28.61 -48.02
C ALA A 17 -20.14 28.40 -46.50
N THR A 18 -20.05 29.48 -45.73
CA THR A 18 -20.33 29.46 -44.28
C THR A 18 -21.80 29.73 -44.02
N LYS A 19 -22.40 29.05 -43.04
CA LYS A 19 -23.70 29.44 -42.50
C LYS A 19 -23.75 29.22 -40.98
N ARG A 20 -23.81 30.32 -40.23
CA ARG A 20 -24.33 30.31 -38.86
C ARG A 20 -25.82 30.00 -38.91
N LEU A 21 -26.32 29.20 -37.98
CA LEU A 21 -27.72 29.18 -37.59
C LEU A 21 -27.81 29.51 -36.10
N LYS A 22 -28.95 30.10 -35.71
CA LYS A 22 -29.20 30.55 -34.34
C LYS A 22 -29.54 29.36 -33.44
N VAL A 23 -29.32 29.56 -32.14
CA VAL A 23 -30.15 28.92 -31.10
C VAL A 23 -31.26 29.93 -30.81
N ASP A 24 -32.51 29.51 -30.92
CA ASP A 24 -33.68 30.30 -30.49
C ASP A 24 -34.08 29.91 -29.05
N ASP A 25 -34.82 30.80 -28.39
CA ASP A 25 -35.07 30.81 -26.94
C ASP A 25 -36.52 30.39 -26.58
N SER A 26 -36.82 30.22 -25.30
CA SER A 26 -38.06 29.70 -24.68
C SER A 26 -38.30 28.19 -24.91
N SER A 27 -38.87 27.45 -23.96
CA SER A 27 -39.92 27.82 -23.00
C SER A 27 -39.84 27.03 -21.68
N ALA A 28 -40.55 27.51 -20.65
CA ALA A 28 -40.50 26.95 -19.29
C ALA A 28 -41.70 26.06 -18.94
N SER A 29 -41.46 25.02 -18.15
CA SER A 29 -42.47 24.34 -17.35
C SER A 29 -41.85 23.74 -16.07
N GLN A 30 -42.56 23.87 -14.95
CA GLN A 30 -42.22 23.22 -13.68
C GLN A 30 -42.86 21.82 -13.62
N PRO A 31 -42.44 20.99 -12.66
CA PRO A 31 -43.43 20.37 -11.79
C PRO A 31 -43.17 20.57 -10.29
N SER A 32 -44.26 20.46 -9.53
CA SER A 32 -44.38 20.61 -8.09
C SER A 32 -43.49 19.70 -7.25
N GLY A 33 -43.01 20.21 -6.12
CA GLY A 33 -42.32 19.42 -5.09
C GLY A 33 -43.24 18.58 -4.21
N ALA A 34 -42.62 17.87 -3.27
CA ALA A 34 -43.26 17.15 -2.17
C ALA A 34 -42.40 17.30 -0.91
N GLU A 35 -42.98 17.80 0.18
CA GLU A 35 -42.29 17.93 1.47
C GLU A 35 -42.37 16.62 2.27
N ALA A 36 -41.32 16.31 3.04
CA ALA A 36 -41.30 15.18 3.96
C ALA A 36 -41.03 15.70 5.39
N ALA A 37 -41.90 15.32 6.34
CA ALA A 37 -41.94 15.94 7.65
C ALA A 37 -40.87 15.42 8.63
N ALA A 38 -40.38 16.32 9.51
CA ALA A 38 -39.64 15.96 10.70
C ALA A 38 -40.59 15.79 11.91
N PRO A 39 -40.37 14.82 12.82
CA PRO A 39 -41.23 14.61 13.98
C PRO A 39 -40.96 15.64 15.09
N ALA A 40 -42.03 16.12 15.75
CA ALA A 40 -41.94 17.02 16.89
C ALA A 40 -41.71 16.28 18.22
N ILE A 41 -41.08 16.97 19.18
CA ILE A 41 -41.00 16.58 20.59
C ILE A 41 -41.92 17.55 21.37
N PRO A 42 -42.77 17.09 22.30
CA PRO A 42 -43.78 17.93 22.95
C PRO A 42 -43.20 18.86 24.03
N ASP A 43 -43.95 19.94 24.29
CA ASP A 43 -43.59 21.05 25.18
C ASP A 43 -44.35 21.00 26.53
N GLY A 44 -43.85 21.72 27.54
CA GLY A 44 -44.47 21.89 28.87
C GLY A 44 -43.49 21.71 30.04
N GLY A 45 -43.43 22.60 31.05
CA GLY A 45 -44.20 23.83 31.24
C GLY A 45 -43.64 24.73 32.36
N SER A 46 -44.15 25.96 32.46
CA SER A 46 -43.59 27.08 33.24
C SER A 46 -43.84 27.04 34.76
N VAL A 47 -42.90 27.58 35.55
CA VAL A 47 -43.18 28.35 36.79
C VAL A 47 -42.09 29.40 37.06
N ASN A 48 -42.44 30.47 37.79
CA ASN A 48 -41.66 31.71 37.97
C ASN A 48 -40.67 31.71 39.16
N GLY A 49 -39.64 32.56 39.11
CA GLY A 49 -38.81 32.94 40.27
C GLY A 49 -37.88 34.14 40.01
N LEU A 50 -37.98 35.21 40.82
CA LEU A 50 -37.17 36.45 40.71
C LEU A 50 -35.95 36.44 41.66
N SER A 51 -34.80 37.01 41.25
CA SER A 51 -34.16 38.18 41.93
C SER A 51 -32.70 38.53 41.53
N LYS A 52 -32.50 39.80 41.13
CA LYS A 52 -31.39 40.77 41.43
C LYS A 52 -29.87 40.44 41.28
N LYS A 53 -29.14 41.42 40.68
CA LYS A 53 -27.66 41.64 40.73
C LYS A 53 -27.18 42.07 42.15
N PRO A 54 -25.88 41.92 42.50
CA PRO A 54 -24.77 42.89 42.22
C PRO A 54 -23.57 42.20 41.52
N SER A 55 -22.67 42.79 40.70
CA SER A 55 -21.86 44.04 40.67
C SER A 55 -20.41 43.90 41.19
N GLU A 56 -19.46 44.32 40.35
CA GLU A 56 -18.00 44.53 40.52
C GLU A 56 -17.63 45.48 41.71
N PRO A 57 -16.35 45.61 42.19
CA PRO A 57 -15.25 46.21 41.37
C PRO A 57 -13.74 45.96 41.73
N ALA A 58 -12.89 46.46 40.80
CA ALA A 58 -11.60 47.17 41.00
C ALA A 58 -10.28 46.46 41.42
N ALA A 59 -9.17 47.14 41.08
CA ALA A 59 -7.76 46.85 41.35
C ALA A 59 -7.05 48.10 41.94
N PRO A 60 -5.73 48.06 42.20
CA PRO A 60 -4.88 49.25 42.09
C PRO A 60 -3.55 49.04 41.32
N GLU A 61 -2.86 50.14 40.99
CA GLU A 61 -1.68 50.21 40.10
C GLU A 61 -0.35 50.62 40.81
N SER A 62 0.69 50.90 39.99
CA SER A 62 2.02 51.51 40.23
C SER A 62 3.21 50.55 40.45
N GLY A 63 4.41 50.78 39.88
CA GLY A 63 4.87 51.86 38.98
C GLY A 63 6.21 51.54 38.27
N ALA A 64 6.80 52.51 37.56
CA ALA A 64 8.04 52.40 36.76
C ALA A 64 8.96 53.63 37.04
N PRO A 65 10.09 53.94 36.33
CA PRO A 65 10.82 53.21 35.28
C PRO A 65 12.38 53.18 35.44
N ALA A 66 13.08 52.36 34.62
CA ALA A 66 14.51 52.50 34.27
C ALA A 66 14.89 51.61 33.06
N ALA A 67 16.17 51.54 32.63
CA ALA A 67 16.89 52.52 31.80
C ALA A 67 18.39 52.13 31.66
N GLY A 68 18.94 52.11 30.43
CA GLY A 68 20.35 51.79 30.13
C GLY A 68 20.69 50.28 30.13
N GLY A 69 21.65 49.74 29.35
CA GLY A 69 22.39 50.33 28.22
C GLY A 69 23.93 50.30 28.34
N ALA A 70 24.57 49.17 28.02
CA ALA A 70 26.02 49.07 27.75
C ALA A 70 26.39 47.76 27.01
N GLU A 71 27.45 47.80 26.20
CA GLU A 71 28.19 46.64 25.65
C GLU A 71 29.29 46.17 26.65
N ILE A 72 30.05 45.09 26.35
CA ILE A 72 31.54 45.09 26.21
C ILE A 72 32.22 43.68 26.17
N THR A 73 32.87 43.40 25.03
CA THR A 73 34.09 42.55 24.77
C THR A 73 34.14 41.01 24.94
N MET A 74 35.22 40.44 24.37
CA MET A 74 35.63 39.02 24.31
C MET A 74 36.98 38.80 25.02
N THR A 75 37.52 37.56 24.91
CA THR A 75 38.93 37.12 25.15
C THR A 75 39.42 37.16 26.60
N ASP A 76 40.10 36.14 27.13
CA ASP A 76 41.33 35.57 26.58
C ASP A 76 41.63 34.09 26.95
N ALA A 77 42.76 33.55 26.48
CA ALA A 77 43.31 32.22 26.83
C ALA A 77 44.76 32.29 27.35
N PRO A 78 45.35 31.18 27.85
CA PRO A 78 46.57 30.68 27.18
C PRO A 78 46.80 29.14 27.21
N ARG A 79 47.90 28.69 26.57
CA ARG A 79 48.42 27.31 26.51
C ARG A 79 49.87 27.22 27.01
N ALA A 80 50.30 26.07 27.55
CA ALA A 80 51.64 25.45 27.39
C ALA A 80 51.60 23.97 27.91
N SER A 81 52.33 22.92 27.46
CA SER A 81 53.66 22.76 26.80
C SER A 81 54.84 22.91 27.79
N GLU A 82 55.88 22.05 27.89
CA GLU A 82 56.17 20.69 27.33
C GLU A 82 57.38 20.03 28.08
N HIS A 83 57.97 18.97 27.50
CA HIS A 83 59.28 18.32 27.77
C HIS A 83 59.34 17.13 28.77
N LEU A 84 60.36 16.24 28.73
CA LEU A 84 61.05 15.44 27.68
C LEU A 84 62.36 14.82 28.27
N THR A 85 62.92 13.78 27.61
CA THR A 85 64.24 13.11 27.86
C THR A 85 64.44 12.37 29.21
N ALA A 86 65.31 11.35 29.37
CA ALA A 86 65.93 10.36 28.46
C ALA A 86 66.43 9.11 29.26
N GLN A 87 66.95 8.08 28.56
CA GLN A 87 67.50 6.80 29.08
C GLN A 87 68.99 6.95 29.58
N PRO A 88 69.83 5.92 29.96
CA PRO A 88 69.68 4.44 29.78
C PRO A 88 70.37 3.45 30.80
N VAL A 89 70.28 2.14 30.47
CA VAL A 89 71.09 0.95 30.86
C VAL A 89 71.04 0.36 32.29
N SER A 90 70.44 -0.84 32.42
CA SER A 90 71.14 -2.06 32.90
C SER A 90 70.41 -3.35 32.48
N SER A 91 71.14 -4.37 32.01
CA SER A 91 70.66 -5.61 31.37
C SER A 91 70.01 -6.64 32.31
N GLY A 92 69.01 -7.40 31.84
CA GLY A 92 68.47 -8.58 32.54
C GLY A 92 67.41 -9.37 31.73
N THR A 93 67.78 -10.55 31.23
CA THR A 93 66.97 -11.44 30.37
C THR A 93 66.30 -12.58 31.19
N GLU A 94 65.18 -13.19 30.79
CA GLU A 94 64.34 -13.02 29.58
C GLU A 94 62.83 -13.33 29.83
N VAL A 95 62.01 -13.12 28.79
CA VAL A 95 60.62 -13.58 28.53
C VAL A 95 59.95 -14.57 29.50
N ALA A 96 58.83 -14.14 30.09
CA ALA A 96 57.48 -14.67 29.77
C ALA A 96 56.38 -13.94 30.59
N GLN A 97 55.54 -13.12 29.94
CA GLN A 97 54.35 -12.53 30.60
C GLN A 97 53.06 -12.83 29.82
N THR A 98 52.05 -13.28 30.57
CA THR A 98 50.68 -13.47 30.09
C THR A 98 49.95 -12.14 30.03
N ASN A 99 49.40 -11.76 28.88
CA ASN A 99 48.56 -10.56 28.77
C ASN A 99 47.33 -10.69 29.68
N ALA A 100 47.12 -9.70 30.54
CA ALA A 100 45.91 -9.59 31.35
C ALA A 100 44.70 -9.30 30.45
N THR A 101 43.59 -9.99 30.71
CA THR A 101 42.36 -9.86 29.92
C THR A 101 41.55 -8.65 30.40
N GLU A 102 41.10 -7.79 29.47
CA GLU A 102 40.09 -6.76 29.78
C GLU A 102 38.78 -7.42 30.24
N PRO A 103 37.97 -6.74 31.08
CA PRO A 103 36.66 -7.25 31.49
C PRO A 103 35.75 -7.40 30.26
N SER A 104 35.35 -8.65 29.95
CA SER A 104 34.43 -8.91 28.84
C SER A 104 33.13 -8.15 29.02
N LYS A 105 32.74 -7.36 28.02
CA LYS A 105 31.36 -6.88 27.88
C LYS A 105 30.40 -8.07 27.94
N ASP A 106 29.23 -7.85 28.52
CA ASP A 106 28.18 -8.87 28.58
C ASP A 106 27.73 -9.24 27.15
N ALA A 107 27.29 -10.48 26.96
CA ALA A 107 26.71 -10.89 25.69
C ALA A 107 25.38 -10.16 25.39
N ARG A 108 24.72 -9.63 26.41
CA ARG A 108 23.47 -8.85 26.34
C ARG A 108 23.64 -7.45 25.73
N ASP A 109 24.81 -6.81 25.86
CA ASP A 109 25.09 -5.48 25.28
C ASP A 109 25.34 -5.48 23.76
N ARG A 110 25.08 -6.60 23.07
CA ARG A 110 25.33 -6.76 21.64
C ARG A 110 24.10 -6.32 20.84
N GLY A 111 24.12 -5.08 20.36
CA GLY A 111 23.04 -4.50 19.56
C GLY A 111 22.61 -5.41 18.39
N GLY A 112 21.32 -5.73 18.33
CA GLY A 112 20.76 -6.73 17.42
C GLY A 112 20.24 -7.99 18.11
N VAL A 113 20.43 -8.16 19.42
CA VAL A 113 19.75 -9.16 20.26
C VAL A 113 18.71 -8.46 21.14
N ALA A 114 17.49 -9.00 21.22
CA ALA A 114 16.42 -8.38 22.00
C ALA A 114 16.69 -8.54 23.52
N PRO A 115 16.47 -7.48 24.32
CA PRO A 115 16.73 -7.49 25.75
C PRO A 115 15.59 -8.22 26.49
N VAL A 116 15.59 -9.55 26.45
CA VAL A 116 14.66 -10.41 27.19
C VAL A 116 15.19 -10.59 28.62
N LYS A 117 14.32 -10.57 29.64
CA LYS A 117 14.73 -10.74 31.03
C LYS A 117 15.29 -12.14 31.32
N ALA A 118 16.24 -12.21 32.25
CA ALA A 118 17.01 -13.40 32.61
C ALA A 118 16.16 -14.67 32.84
N GLU A 119 15.01 -14.54 33.49
CA GLU A 119 14.12 -15.64 33.87
C GLU A 119 13.39 -16.33 32.70
N PHE A 120 13.35 -15.71 31.51
CA PHE A 120 12.70 -16.27 30.32
C PHE A 120 13.67 -16.97 29.36
N TYR A 121 14.99 -16.89 29.56
CA TYR A 121 15.97 -17.57 28.70
C TYR A 121 15.86 -19.09 28.80
N ARG A 122 15.87 -19.76 27.64
CA ARG A 122 16.03 -21.22 27.59
C ARG A 122 17.51 -21.55 27.59
N TYR A 123 18.03 -22.02 28.73
CA TYR A 123 19.41 -22.52 28.84
C TYR A 123 19.65 -23.65 27.83
N LEU A 124 20.34 -23.34 26.73
CA LEU A 124 20.90 -24.35 25.84
C LEU A 124 22.24 -24.83 26.38
N ILE A 125 22.42 -26.15 26.43
CA ILE A 125 23.74 -26.76 26.46
C ILE A 125 24.52 -26.23 25.25
N ARG A 126 25.78 -25.83 25.46
CA ARG A 126 26.64 -25.18 24.44
C ARG A 126 26.54 -25.88 23.06
N ARG A 127 25.80 -25.26 22.14
CA ARG A 127 26.15 -25.22 20.72
C ARG A 127 26.73 -23.83 20.45
N GLU A 128 27.75 -23.76 19.61
CA GLU A 128 28.40 -22.49 19.28
C GLU A 128 27.43 -21.55 18.56
N PRO A 129 27.60 -20.22 18.68
CA PRO A 129 26.83 -19.27 17.90
C PRO A 129 27.23 -19.39 16.43
N GLN A 130 26.43 -20.11 15.64
CA GLN A 130 26.53 -20.02 14.19
C GLN A 130 26.07 -18.62 13.76
N ASP A 131 27.04 -17.72 13.56
CA ASP A 131 26.83 -16.37 13.03
C ASP A 131 26.54 -16.43 11.52
N VAL A 132 25.37 -16.98 11.18
CA VAL A 132 24.91 -17.09 9.79
C VAL A 132 24.18 -15.81 9.41
N GLY A 133 24.84 -14.95 8.63
CA GLY A 133 24.27 -13.69 8.15
C GLY A 133 22.92 -13.87 7.44
N VAL A 134 21.84 -13.40 8.07
CA VAL A 134 20.45 -13.67 7.62
C VAL A 134 20.03 -12.81 6.44
N ASP A 135 19.55 -13.47 5.39
CA ASP A 135 19.03 -12.84 4.19
C ASP A 135 17.54 -12.45 4.31
N ASP A 136 17.27 -11.33 5.01
CA ASP A 136 15.93 -10.72 5.05
C ASP A 136 15.48 -10.19 3.66
N ASP A 137 16.36 -10.09 2.64
CA ASP A 137 16.01 -9.58 1.29
C ASP A 137 15.18 -10.55 0.44
N ALA A 138 15.08 -11.83 0.85
CA ALA A 138 14.19 -12.81 0.22
C ALA A 138 12.72 -12.34 0.20
N ALA A 139 12.35 -11.48 1.16
CA ALA A 139 11.08 -10.73 1.22
C ALA A 139 10.70 -10.04 -0.11
N GLU A 140 11.68 -9.50 -0.82
CA GLU A 140 11.52 -8.72 -2.05
C GLU A 140 12.43 -9.25 -3.18
N GLY A 141 12.36 -10.56 -3.39
CA GLY A 141 12.75 -11.19 -4.66
C GLY A 141 14.25 -11.09 -4.98
N ARG A 142 15.12 -11.21 -3.97
CA ARG A 142 16.56 -11.41 -4.17
C ARG A 142 16.80 -12.77 -4.84
N THR A 143 16.84 -12.79 -6.16
CA THR A 143 17.55 -13.86 -6.89
C THR A 143 19.03 -13.73 -6.57
N GLN A 144 19.69 -14.83 -6.17
CA GLN A 144 21.15 -14.86 -6.12
C GLN A 144 21.74 -14.45 -7.47
N GLY A 145 22.84 -13.69 -7.45
CA GLY A 145 23.43 -13.14 -8.66
C GLY A 145 24.10 -14.22 -9.50
N ASN A 146 23.90 -14.18 -10.82
CA ASN A 146 24.83 -14.80 -11.76
C ASN A 146 26.16 -14.03 -11.66
N ALA A 147 27.08 -14.52 -10.84
CA ALA A 147 28.49 -14.19 -10.94
C ALA A 147 29.12 -15.06 -12.04
N GLY A 148 29.93 -14.48 -12.91
CA GLY A 148 30.59 -15.20 -14.01
C GLY A 148 29.67 -15.49 -15.19
N ASP A 149 29.73 -14.62 -16.21
CA ASP A 149 29.56 -15.00 -17.61
C ASP A 149 30.34 -13.97 -18.44
N GLU A 150 31.67 -14.09 -18.40
CA GLU A 150 32.58 -13.24 -19.20
C GLU A 150 32.55 -13.65 -20.67
N ARG A 151 32.94 -12.73 -21.56
CA ARG A 151 32.76 -12.89 -23.00
C ARG A 151 33.79 -13.86 -23.59
N SER A 152 33.40 -15.10 -23.82
CA SER A 152 34.07 -15.98 -24.80
C SER A 152 33.18 -16.18 -26.03
N HIS A 153 33.59 -15.62 -27.17
CA HIS A 153 33.13 -16.14 -28.46
C HIS A 153 33.79 -17.50 -28.69
N ASP A 154 33.02 -18.57 -28.95
CA ASP A 154 33.13 -19.28 -30.23
C ASP A 154 32.06 -20.38 -30.45
N ALA A 155 32.07 -20.94 -31.68
CA ALA A 155 31.63 -22.28 -32.08
C ALA A 155 30.14 -22.71 -31.97
N ARG A 156 29.68 -23.23 -33.12
CA ARG A 156 28.34 -23.67 -33.51
C ARG A 156 27.81 -24.94 -32.79
N ASP A 157 26.51 -25.16 -33.00
CA ASP A 157 25.79 -26.44 -33.03
C ASP A 157 25.66 -27.30 -31.76
N LYS A 158 24.45 -27.26 -31.17
CA LYS A 158 23.50 -28.38 -31.28
C LYS A 158 22.07 -27.97 -30.89
N ARG A 159 21.07 -28.45 -31.64
CA ARG A 159 19.65 -28.38 -31.25
C ARG A 159 19.36 -29.46 -30.20
N SER A 160 19.19 -29.07 -28.93
CA SER A 160 18.58 -29.92 -27.89
C SER A 160 17.25 -29.33 -27.42
N ASN A 161 16.35 -30.20 -26.95
CA ASN A 161 14.96 -29.84 -26.68
C ASN A 161 14.86 -29.04 -25.36
N ARG A 162 14.98 -27.71 -25.46
CA ARG A 162 15.10 -26.82 -24.30
C ARG A 162 13.76 -26.61 -23.61
N GLU A 163 13.54 -27.31 -22.51
CA GLU A 163 12.41 -27.07 -21.60
C GLU A 163 12.30 -25.57 -21.25
N LYS A 164 11.05 -25.09 -21.14
CA LYS A 164 10.75 -23.69 -20.83
C LYS A 164 11.10 -23.39 -19.37
N LYS A 165 12.37 -23.05 -19.10
CA LYS A 165 12.85 -22.59 -17.78
C LYS A 165 11.83 -21.61 -17.15
N PRO A 166 11.36 -21.85 -15.91
CA PRO A 166 10.25 -21.10 -15.34
C PRO A 166 10.56 -19.59 -15.26
N ARG A 167 9.62 -18.79 -15.79
CA ARG A 167 9.66 -17.32 -15.76
C ARG A 167 8.73 -16.82 -14.66
N GLY A 168 9.30 -16.19 -13.63
CA GLY A 168 8.56 -15.66 -12.48
C GLY A 168 9.50 -15.30 -11.33
N GLN A 169 8.94 -14.78 -10.23
CA GLN A 169 9.69 -14.37 -9.04
C GLN A 169 9.96 -15.53 -8.07
N ASN A 170 9.18 -16.62 -8.11
CA ASN A 170 9.28 -17.76 -7.20
C ASN A 170 9.74 -19.04 -7.94
N LYS A 171 10.96 -19.06 -8.49
CA LYS A 171 11.45 -20.22 -9.28
C LYS A 171 11.79 -21.46 -8.44
N GLU A 172 12.01 -21.27 -7.14
CA GLU A 172 12.36 -22.34 -6.18
C GLU A 172 11.16 -22.88 -5.40
N ARG A 173 9.99 -22.20 -5.41
CA ARG A 173 8.83 -22.57 -4.58
C ARG A 173 7.73 -23.23 -5.41
N THR A 174 7.44 -24.51 -5.13
CA THR A 174 6.19 -25.15 -5.55
C THR A 174 5.07 -24.80 -4.59
N PHE A 175 3.85 -24.61 -5.12
CA PHE A 175 2.72 -24.07 -4.36
C PHE A 175 1.56 -25.04 -4.13
N GLY A 176 1.81 -26.33 -4.37
CA GLY A 176 0.83 -27.39 -4.16
C GLY A 176 -0.38 -27.31 -5.08
N HIS A 177 -1.39 -28.11 -4.74
CA HIS A 177 -2.72 -28.04 -5.33
C HIS A 177 -3.76 -28.47 -4.28
N PHE A 178 -4.94 -27.86 -4.31
CA PHE A 178 -6.01 -28.01 -3.32
C PHE A 178 -7.39 -27.72 -3.95
N ASP A 179 -7.59 -28.27 -5.15
CA ASP A 179 -8.89 -28.38 -5.81
C ASP A 179 -9.69 -29.57 -5.23
N ASP A 180 -11.02 -29.50 -5.34
CA ASP A 180 -11.92 -30.65 -5.17
C ASP A 180 -11.55 -31.79 -6.15
N ALA A 181 -11.63 -33.04 -5.66
CA ALA A 181 -11.39 -34.24 -6.47
C ALA A 181 -12.41 -34.41 -7.62
N ILE A 182 -13.65 -33.97 -7.41
CA ILE A 182 -14.67 -33.85 -8.45
C ILE A 182 -15.19 -32.42 -8.45
N ARG A 183 -15.02 -31.67 -9.54
CA ARG A 183 -15.52 -30.29 -9.62
C ARG A 183 -17.03 -30.25 -9.85
N LEU A 184 -17.78 -29.65 -8.91
CA LEU A 184 -19.24 -29.43 -9.04
C LEU A 184 -19.55 -28.33 -10.08
N CYS A 185 -20.57 -28.56 -10.93
CA CYS A 185 -21.06 -27.58 -11.89
C CYS A 185 -21.67 -26.34 -11.21
N ASN A 186 -21.38 -25.13 -11.69
CA ASN A 186 -21.89 -23.88 -11.07
C ASN A 186 -23.44 -23.80 -11.11
N THR A 187 -24.13 -24.47 -12.04
CA THR A 187 -25.61 -24.50 -12.04
C THR A 187 -26.22 -25.38 -10.95
N ARG A 188 -25.40 -26.25 -10.32
CA ARG A 188 -25.75 -27.05 -9.14
C ARG A 188 -25.17 -26.49 -7.85
N ALA A 189 -24.20 -25.58 -7.90
CA ALA A 189 -23.48 -25.08 -6.73
C ALA A 189 -24.31 -24.24 -5.75
N PHE A 190 -25.45 -23.69 -6.21
CA PHE A 190 -26.29 -22.75 -5.45
C PHE A 190 -27.79 -23.12 -5.41
N SER A 191 -28.19 -24.17 -6.11
CA SER A 191 -29.59 -24.64 -6.19
C SER A 191 -29.86 -25.78 -5.22
N SER A 192 -31.09 -25.91 -4.73
CA SER A 192 -31.55 -27.14 -4.07
C SER A 192 -31.50 -28.34 -5.03
N GLU A 193 -31.41 -29.56 -4.47
CA GLU A 193 -31.13 -30.78 -5.21
C GLU A 193 -32.13 -31.09 -6.34
N PHE A 194 -33.42 -30.85 -6.12
CA PHE A 194 -34.50 -31.10 -7.10
C PHE A 194 -34.92 -29.84 -7.88
N SER A 195 -34.34 -28.67 -7.57
CA SER A 195 -34.60 -27.39 -8.27
C SER A 195 -33.36 -26.85 -9.04
N PRO A 196 -32.68 -27.65 -9.88
CA PRO A 196 -31.43 -27.24 -10.53
C PRO A 196 -31.62 -26.23 -11.66
N ARG A 197 -30.63 -25.35 -11.86
CA ARG A 197 -30.58 -24.48 -13.05
C ARG A 197 -30.07 -25.29 -14.26
N GLU A 198 -30.65 -25.04 -15.44
CA GLU A 198 -30.24 -25.69 -16.68
C GLU A 198 -28.76 -25.44 -17.01
N CYS A 199 -28.05 -26.49 -17.41
CA CYS A 199 -26.64 -26.40 -17.78
C CYS A 199 -26.49 -26.12 -19.28
N LYS A 200 -25.92 -24.96 -19.64
CA LYS A 200 -25.64 -24.55 -21.03
C LYS A 200 -24.73 -25.51 -21.82
N PHE A 201 -24.11 -26.48 -21.16
CA PHE A 201 -23.29 -27.52 -21.78
C PHE A 201 -23.99 -28.88 -21.90
N GLY A 202 -25.15 -29.07 -21.26
CA GLY A 202 -25.87 -30.35 -21.19
C GLY A 202 -24.98 -31.49 -20.72
N ASP A 203 -25.13 -32.65 -21.35
CA ASP A 203 -24.35 -33.87 -21.08
C ASP A 203 -22.87 -33.76 -21.50
N ARG A 204 -22.49 -32.69 -22.22
CA ARG A 204 -21.09 -32.38 -22.54
C ARG A 204 -20.39 -31.57 -21.45
N CYS A 205 -21.04 -31.35 -20.30
CA CYS A 205 -20.42 -30.68 -19.17
C CYS A 205 -19.31 -31.55 -18.54
N LYS A 206 -18.12 -30.98 -18.34
CA LYS A 206 -16.98 -31.65 -17.68
C LYS A 206 -17.01 -31.58 -16.15
N MET A 207 -18.14 -31.17 -15.57
CA MET A 207 -18.33 -30.88 -14.15
C MET A 207 -19.50 -31.73 -13.64
N SER A 208 -19.46 -32.19 -12.39
CA SER A 208 -20.52 -33.05 -11.85
C SER A 208 -21.86 -32.32 -11.78
N HIS A 209 -22.92 -33.03 -12.19
CA HIS A 209 -24.31 -32.63 -11.92
C HIS A 209 -24.94 -33.38 -10.73
N HIS A 210 -24.25 -34.37 -10.15
CA HIS A 210 -24.74 -35.18 -9.02
C HIS A 210 -24.26 -34.58 -7.69
N LEU A 211 -25.18 -33.99 -6.93
CA LEU A 211 -24.86 -33.28 -5.68
C LEU A 211 -24.38 -34.22 -4.57
N ARG A 212 -25.13 -35.27 -4.22
CA ARG A 212 -24.75 -36.21 -3.15
C ARG A 212 -23.37 -36.84 -3.38
N LYS A 213 -23.11 -37.36 -4.58
CA LYS A 213 -21.78 -37.88 -4.95
C LYS A 213 -20.67 -36.82 -4.84
N TYR A 214 -20.95 -35.55 -5.16
CA TYR A 214 -19.98 -34.49 -4.93
C TYR A 214 -19.71 -34.24 -3.44
N LEU A 215 -20.74 -34.22 -2.60
CA LEU A 215 -20.60 -34.02 -1.14
C LEU A 215 -19.87 -35.18 -0.45
N GLU A 216 -20.00 -36.40 -0.98
CA GLU A 216 -19.44 -37.64 -0.41
C GLU A 216 -18.04 -37.99 -0.94
N GLU A 217 -17.85 -38.02 -2.26
CA GLU A 217 -16.58 -38.40 -2.92
C GLU A 217 -15.82 -37.18 -3.48
N GLY A 218 -16.53 -36.11 -3.84
CA GLY A 218 -16.00 -35.06 -4.70
C GLY A 218 -15.20 -33.98 -3.98
N ARG A 219 -15.50 -33.75 -2.71
CA ARG A 219 -14.87 -32.76 -1.83
C ARG A 219 -14.41 -33.44 -0.53
N ARG A 220 -13.64 -32.72 0.29
CA ARG A 220 -13.28 -33.18 1.64
C ARG A 220 -14.45 -33.03 2.62
N ALA A 221 -14.44 -33.84 3.68
CA ALA A 221 -15.38 -33.73 4.82
C ALA A 221 -15.26 -32.38 5.55
N ASP A 222 -16.37 -31.88 6.07
CA ASP A 222 -16.53 -30.54 6.67
C ASP A 222 -15.52 -30.22 7.80
N VAL A 223 -15.29 -28.93 8.02
CA VAL A 223 -14.38 -28.39 9.02
C VAL A 223 -15.15 -28.05 10.29
N GLU A 224 -14.82 -28.71 11.40
CA GLU A 224 -15.52 -28.55 12.69
C GLU A 224 -15.07 -27.30 13.48
N CYS A 225 -14.10 -26.52 12.97
CA CYS A 225 -13.73 -25.21 13.52
C CYS A 225 -14.96 -24.28 13.59
N PHE A 226 -14.94 -23.30 14.50
CA PHE A 226 -16.08 -22.43 14.79
C PHE A 226 -17.37 -23.18 15.23
N GLY A 227 -17.23 -24.41 15.73
CA GLY A 227 -18.37 -25.27 16.10
C GLY A 227 -19.11 -25.81 14.88
N GLY A 228 -18.40 -26.09 13.79
CA GLY A 228 -18.95 -26.55 12.51
C GLY A 228 -19.69 -25.46 11.72
N LYS A 229 -19.68 -24.21 12.19
CA LYS A 229 -20.42 -23.10 11.58
C LYS A 229 -19.62 -22.33 10.55
N CYS A 230 -20.28 -21.95 9.46
CA CYS A 230 -19.69 -21.12 8.40
C CYS A 230 -19.71 -19.63 8.80
N PRO A 231 -18.55 -18.98 9.05
CA PRO A 231 -18.54 -17.57 9.48
C PRO A 231 -19.18 -16.63 8.44
N VAL A 232 -18.98 -16.92 7.16
CA VAL A 232 -19.54 -16.16 6.03
C VAL A 232 -21.08 -16.27 6.00
N PHE A 233 -21.65 -17.40 6.43
CA PHE A 233 -23.10 -17.56 6.49
C PHE A 233 -23.69 -16.90 7.75
N GLU A 234 -23.05 -17.04 8.91
CA GLU A 234 -23.49 -16.38 10.16
C GLU A 234 -23.54 -14.85 10.00
N GLN A 235 -22.59 -14.26 9.28
CA GLN A 235 -22.53 -12.82 9.04
C GLN A 235 -23.47 -12.34 7.91
N CYS A 236 -23.60 -13.09 6.82
CA CYS A 236 -24.22 -12.60 5.58
C CYS A 236 -25.59 -13.21 5.26
N GLY A 237 -26.03 -14.24 6.00
CA GLY A 237 -27.27 -15.01 5.70
C GLY A 237 -27.25 -15.82 4.40
N ARG A 238 -26.20 -15.71 3.59
CA ARG A 238 -25.96 -16.43 2.32
C ARG A 238 -24.47 -16.74 2.18
N CYS A 239 -24.14 -17.95 1.71
CA CYS A 239 -22.75 -18.40 1.53
C CYS A 239 -22.33 -18.35 0.04
N PRO A 240 -21.38 -17.50 -0.38
CA PRO A 240 -20.90 -17.43 -1.77
C PRO A 240 -20.18 -18.68 -2.27
N SER A 241 -19.76 -19.59 -1.39
CA SER A 241 -19.20 -20.90 -1.76
C SER A 241 -20.28 -21.98 -1.93
N GLY A 242 -21.53 -21.73 -1.53
CA GLY A 242 -22.67 -22.63 -1.73
C GLY A 242 -22.43 -24.07 -1.26
N TRP A 243 -22.81 -25.07 -2.05
CA TRP A 243 -22.54 -26.48 -1.77
C TRP A 243 -21.05 -26.86 -1.76
N LYS A 244 -20.15 -25.99 -2.23
CA LYS A 244 -18.69 -26.17 -2.14
C LYS A 244 -18.12 -25.72 -0.78
N CYS A 245 -18.92 -25.05 0.05
CA CYS A 245 -18.50 -24.56 1.37
C CYS A 245 -18.10 -25.70 2.31
N ARG A 246 -16.89 -25.64 2.87
CA ARG A 246 -16.32 -26.60 3.81
C ARG A 246 -16.99 -26.60 5.20
N PHE A 247 -18.02 -25.79 5.38
CA PHE A 247 -18.88 -25.69 6.56
C PHE A 247 -20.38 -25.83 6.21
N VAL A 248 -20.71 -26.44 5.05
CA VAL A 248 -22.06 -26.48 4.46
C VAL A 248 -23.10 -27.12 5.39
N ARG A 249 -22.69 -28.03 6.28
CA ARG A 249 -23.55 -28.61 7.33
C ARG A 249 -24.32 -27.55 8.13
N SER A 250 -23.72 -26.39 8.38
CA SER A 250 -24.34 -25.28 9.12
C SER A 250 -25.39 -24.49 8.34
N HIS A 251 -25.45 -24.64 7.01
CA HIS A 251 -26.36 -23.91 6.13
C HIS A 251 -26.98 -24.81 5.04
N MET A 252 -27.28 -26.05 5.41
CA MET A 252 -28.08 -26.99 4.61
C MET A 252 -29.13 -27.66 5.50
N LYS A 253 -30.19 -28.19 4.88
CA LYS A 253 -31.12 -29.11 5.51
C LYS A 253 -31.54 -30.19 4.52
N GLU A 254 -31.78 -31.39 5.01
CA GLU A 254 -32.54 -32.39 4.26
C GLU A 254 -34.03 -32.20 4.57
N VAL A 255 -34.87 -32.17 3.54
CA VAL A 255 -36.32 -31.96 3.66
C VAL A 255 -37.04 -33.11 2.97
N GLU A 256 -37.92 -33.80 3.68
CA GLU A 256 -38.82 -34.78 3.09
C GLU A 256 -39.96 -34.04 2.37
N ARG A 257 -40.22 -34.42 1.12
CA ARG A 257 -41.27 -33.85 0.27
C ARG A 257 -42.55 -34.69 0.36
N GLU A 258 -43.66 -34.14 -0.11
CA GLU A 258 -44.99 -34.78 -0.12
C GLU A 258 -45.03 -36.10 -0.91
N ASP A 259 -44.05 -36.32 -1.81
CA ASP A 259 -43.84 -37.56 -2.57
C ASP A 259 -42.90 -38.58 -1.88
N GLY A 260 -42.54 -38.33 -0.61
CA GLY A 260 -41.64 -39.17 0.18
C GLY A 260 -40.15 -39.05 -0.19
N ARG A 261 -39.77 -38.21 -1.17
CA ARG A 261 -38.36 -38.01 -1.54
C ARG A 261 -37.69 -37.00 -0.60
N LYS A 262 -36.46 -37.30 -0.22
CA LYS A 262 -35.60 -36.41 0.59
C LYS A 262 -34.79 -35.52 -0.33
N GLU A 263 -34.92 -34.20 -0.17
CA GLU A 263 -34.19 -33.19 -0.94
C GLU A 263 -33.14 -32.49 -0.07
N LEU A 264 -31.90 -32.38 -0.54
CA LEU A 264 -30.93 -31.45 0.04
C LEU A 264 -31.24 -30.00 -0.40
N VAL A 265 -31.56 -29.15 0.58
CA VAL A 265 -31.91 -27.73 0.41
C VAL A 265 -30.84 -26.85 1.05
N LEU A 266 -30.32 -25.89 0.29
CA LEU A 266 -29.32 -24.92 0.77
C LEU A 266 -30.03 -23.74 1.48
N LEU A 267 -29.62 -23.42 2.70
CA LEU A 267 -30.11 -22.24 3.42
C LEU A 267 -29.45 -20.97 2.86
N GLY A 268 -30.22 -19.89 2.73
CA GLY A 268 -29.75 -18.64 2.09
C GLY A 268 -29.49 -18.74 0.58
N GLY A 269 -29.78 -19.89 -0.04
CA GLY A 269 -29.83 -20.03 -1.49
C GLY A 269 -31.11 -19.40 -2.06
N ALA A 270 -31.17 -19.22 -3.38
CA ALA A 270 -32.37 -18.75 -4.07
C ALA A 270 -33.46 -19.86 -4.04
N THR A 271 -34.31 -19.83 -3.01
CA THR A 271 -35.38 -20.84 -2.77
C THR A 271 -36.73 -20.48 -3.36
N THR A 272 -36.84 -19.33 -4.05
CA THR A 272 -38.01 -18.95 -4.86
C THR A 272 -37.66 -19.04 -6.34
N PRO A 273 -38.55 -19.59 -7.20
CA PRO A 273 -38.56 -19.19 -8.60
C PRO A 273 -38.90 -17.71 -8.63
N THR A 274 -37.94 -16.86 -8.98
CA THR A 274 -38.16 -15.42 -9.04
C THR A 274 -39.18 -15.10 -10.12
N ALA A 275 -40.22 -14.34 -9.75
CA ALA A 275 -41.10 -13.73 -10.74
C ALA A 275 -40.30 -12.87 -11.73
N GLU A 276 -40.84 -12.69 -12.93
CA GLU A 276 -40.20 -11.94 -14.01
C GLU A 276 -39.90 -10.50 -13.55
N GLY A 277 -38.61 -10.14 -13.44
CA GLY A 277 -38.17 -8.82 -12.96
C GLY A 277 -37.16 -8.80 -11.81
N ALA A 278 -36.68 -9.95 -11.31
CA ALA A 278 -35.62 -9.96 -10.30
C ALA A 278 -34.26 -9.45 -10.85
N GLU A 279 -33.57 -8.64 -10.04
CA GLU A 279 -32.20 -8.16 -10.27
C GLU A 279 -31.22 -9.30 -10.65
N PRO A 280 -30.25 -9.04 -11.55
CA PRO A 280 -29.29 -10.06 -11.96
C PRO A 280 -28.45 -10.51 -10.77
N GLU A 281 -28.44 -11.83 -10.53
CA GLU A 281 -27.67 -12.44 -9.44
C GLU A 281 -26.21 -11.98 -9.44
N PRO A 282 -25.64 -11.60 -8.27
CA PRO A 282 -24.27 -11.12 -8.17
C PRO A 282 -23.32 -12.21 -8.67
N GLY A 283 -22.63 -11.92 -9.77
CA GLY A 283 -21.75 -12.89 -10.43
C GLY A 283 -20.56 -13.31 -9.56
N ASP A 284 -19.99 -14.49 -9.84
CA ASP A 284 -18.97 -15.26 -9.08
C ASP A 284 -17.79 -14.49 -8.44
N GLU A 285 -17.56 -13.21 -8.77
CA GLU A 285 -16.53 -12.35 -8.16
C GLU A 285 -17.03 -11.41 -7.04
N GLN A 286 -18.33 -11.09 -6.98
CA GLN A 286 -18.89 -10.13 -6.01
C GLN A 286 -19.22 -10.81 -4.68
N ARG A 287 -18.87 -10.16 -3.57
CA ARG A 287 -18.98 -10.70 -2.20
C ARG A 287 -19.58 -9.65 -1.25
N PRO A 288 -20.31 -10.06 -0.19
CA PRO A 288 -20.78 -9.14 0.85
C PRO A 288 -19.63 -8.32 1.44
N GLY A 289 -19.85 -7.04 1.73
CA GLY A 289 -18.84 -6.11 2.26
C GLY A 289 -17.64 -5.79 1.35
N VAL A 290 -17.50 -6.44 0.18
CA VAL A 290 -16.37 -6.24 -0.73
C VAL A 290 -16.74 -5.28 -1.86
N VAL A 291 -16.09 -4.12 -1.88
CA VAL A 291 -16.23 -3.08 -2.90
C VAL A 291 -15.04 -3.07 -3.86
N ASN A 292 -15.08 -2.19 -4.87
CA ASN A 292 -14.07 -2.09 -5.94
C ASN A 292 -13.89 -3.38 -6.77
N THR A 293 -14.90 -4.25 -6.79
CA THR A 293 -14.95 -5.43 -7.67
C THR A 293 -15.32 -5.03 -9.09
N VAL A 294 -14.31 -4.85 -9.95
CA VAL A 294 -14.54 -4.75 -11.40
C VAL A 294 -15.18 -6.05 -11.89
N ASP A 295 -16.12 -5.98 -12.83
CA ASP A 295 -16.80 -7.14 -13.40
C ASP A 295 -15.92 -7.91 -14.41
N SER A 296 -16.44 -9.01 -14.98
CA SER A 296 -15.68 -9.82 -15.95
C SER A 296 -15.77 -9.32 -17.40
N ALA A 297 -16.83 -8.61 -17.80
CA ALA A 297 -16.95 -8.04 -19.15
C ALA A 297 -15.98 -6.87 -19.34
N THR A 298 -15.90 -5.91 -18.40
CA THR A 298 -14.91 -4.82 -18.41
C THR A 298 -13.48 -5.35 -18.52
N LYS A 299 -13.13 -6.43 -17.80
CA LYS A 299 -11.81 -7.08 -17.90
C LYS A 299 -11.59 -7.71 -19.28
N ILE A 300 -12.60 -8.35 -19.86
CA ILE A 300 -12.54 -8.91 -21.22
C ILE A 300 -12.38 -7.81 -22.27
N ASP A 301 -13.04 -6.67 -22.11
CA ASP A 301 -13.00 -5.57 -23.07
C ASP A 301 -11.75 -4.70 -22.93
N LEU A 302 -11.16 -4.57 -21.73
CA LEU A 302 -9.78 -4.13 -21.53
C LEU A 302 -8.78 -5.06 -22.26
N ASN A 303 -8.89 -6.37 -22.03
CA ASN A 303 -8.02 -7.37 -22.65
C ASN A 303 -8.11 -7.36 -24.19
N ARG A 304 -9.31 -7.17 -24.72
CA ARG A 304 -9.61 -7.03 -26.16
C ARG A 304 -9.40 -5.61 -26.72
N ARG A 305 -8.97 -4.64 -25.90
CA ARG A 305 -8.73 -3.23 -26.27
C ARG A 305 -9.96 -2.52 -26.87
N ARG A 306 -11.14 -2.81 -26.33
CA ARG A 306 -12.45 -2.23 -26.71
C ARG A 306 -12.85 -1.01 -25.87
N VAL A 307 -12.22 -0.81 -24.70
CA VAL A 307 -12.40 0.41 -23.92
C VAL A 307 -11.71 1.57 -24.66
N ASP A 308 -12.46 2.62 -25.01
CA ASP A 308 -11.88 3.76 -25.72
C ASP A 308 -10.93 4.58 -24.83
N MET A 309 -9.77 4.90 -25.40
CA MET A 309 -8.67 5.65 -24.82
C MET A 309 -8.17 6.75 -25.78
N SER A 310 -8.93 7.07 -26.83
CA SER A 310 -8.59 8.01 -27.90
C SER A 310 -8.09 9.37 -27.38
N GLU A 311 -8.85 10.02 -26.49
CA GLU A 311 -8.47 11.29 -25.87
C GLU A 311 -7.20 11.18 -25.00
N LEU A 312 -6.99 10.03 -24.34
CA LEU A 312 -5.75 9.79 -23.60
C LEU A 312 -4.55 9.68 -24.54
N ASP A 313 -4.72 9.05 -25.72
CA ASP A 313 -3.65 8.95 -26.71
C ASP A 313 -3.32 10.30 -27.34
N LYS A 314 -4.30 11.22 -27.50
CA LYS A 314 -4.02 12.62 -27.83
C LYS A 314 -3.19 13.31 -26.74
N TYR A 315 -3.62 13.21 -25.47
CA TYR A 315 -2.89 13.79 -24.34
C TYR A 315 -1.47 13.21 -24.17
N ILE A 316 -1.31 11.89 -24.34
CA ILE A 316 -0.01 11.20 -24.32
C ILE A 316 0.87 11.67 -25.49
N THR A 317 0.30 11.94 -26.66
CA THR A 317 1.02 12.48 -27.81
C THR A 317 1.51 13.91 -27.54
N TRP A 318 0.64 14.78 -27.00
CA TRP A 318 1.00 16.12 -26.53
C TRP A 318 2.12 16.09 -25.48
N LEU A 319 2.00 15.25 -24.44
CA LEU A 319 3.00 15.07 -23.38
C LEU A 319 4.32 14.44 -23.89
N ASN A 320 4.32 13.83 -25.07
CA ASN A 320 5.52 13.38 -25.77
C ASN A 320 6.14 14.48 -26.67
N ALA A 321 5.35 15.43 -27.15
CA ALA A 321 5.84 16.60 -27.88
C ALA A 321 6.50 17.60 -26.92
N GLU A 322 5.81 18.00 -25.85
CA GLU A 322 6.34 18.93 -24.82
C GLU A 322 7.65 18.42 -24.18
N ALA A 323 7.81 17.11 -24.08
CA ALA A 323 9.07 16.51 -23.63
C ALA A 323 10.24 16.81 -24.57
N LYS A 324 10.04 16.73 -25.89
CA LYS A 324 11.07 17.04 -26.90
C LYS A 324 11.43 18.53 -26.86
N THR A 325 10.43 19.42 -26.74
CA THR A 325 10.64 20.87 -26.60
C THR A 325 11.47 21.18 -25.35
N THR A 326 11.14 20.52 -24.23
CA THR A 326 11.87 20.65 -22.97
C THR A 326 13.31 20.12 -23.06
N ASP A 327 13.53 18.97 -23.69
CA ASP A 327 14.86 18.42 -23.93
C ASP A 327 15.70 19.33 -24.84
N ALA A 328 15.10 19.97 -25.85
CA ALA A 328 15.76 20.94 -26.72
C ALA A 328 16.19 22.21 -25.95
N ILE A 329 15.30 22.77 -25.13
CA ILE A 329 15.61 23.92 -24.25
C ILE A 329 16.77 23.57 -23.30
N HIS A 330 16.76 22.38 -22.70
CA HIS A 330 17.84 21.91 -21.82
C HIS A 330 19.17 21.72 -22.57
N GLN A 331 19.14 21.09 -23.75
CA GLN A 331 20.34 20.90 -24.58
C GLN A 331 20.94 22.24 -25.04
N ARG A 332 20.12 23.23 -25.40
CA ARG A 332 20.61 24.57 -25.75
C ARG A 332 21.19 25.26 -24.51
N ARG A 333 20.47 25.35 -23.39
CA ARG A 333 21.00 25.88 -22.11
C ARG A 333 22.37 25.28 -21.72
N LYS A 334 22.62 23.99 -21.99
CA LYS A 334 23.92 23.33 -21.73
C LYS A 334 25.04 23.76 -22.69
N LYS A 335 24.74 24.05 -23.97
CA LYS A 335 25.71 24.63 -24.92
C LYS A 335 26.04 26.08 -24.56
N ASN A 336 25.03 26.83 -24.15
CA ASN A 336 25.11 28.28 -23.94
C ASN A 336 25.87 28.69 -22.64
N GLN A 337 26.53 27.75 -21.95
CA GLN A 337 27.53 28.07 -20.92
C GLN A 337 28.90 28.49 -21.51
N GLN A 338 29.05 28.54 -22.84
CA GLN A 338 30.33 28.85 -23.49
C GLN A 338 30.34 30.11 -24.37
N GLN A 339 29.19 30.68 -24.74
CA GLN A 339 29.07 31.90 -25.54
C GLN A 339 27.87 32.74 -25.08
N GLN A 340 28.00 34.08 -25.13
CA GLN A 340 26.93 35.04 -24.83
C GLN A 340 26.87 36.10 -25.93
N GLN A 341 25.72 36.27 -26.60
CA GLN A 341 25.02 37.56 -26.71
C GLN A 341 23.67 37.46 -27.45
N ASP A 342 23.56 36.73 -28.57
CA ASP A 342 22.37 36.82 -29.45
C ASP A 342 21.17 35.90 -29.10
N GLU A 343 21.37 34.85 -28.28
CA GLU A 343 20.42 33.71 -28.21
C GLU A 343 19.15 33.93 -27.37
N SER A 344 18.78 35.19 -27.06
CA SER A 344 17.58 35.46 -26.27
C SER A 344 16.28 35.17 -27.04
N SER A 345 16.28 35.37 -28.37
CA SER A 345 15.11 35.09 -29.24
C SER A 345 14.81 33.60 -29.32
N GLU A 346 15.76 32.74 -29.72
CA GLU A 346 15.47 31.30 -29.92
C GLU A 346 14.94 30.60 -28.66
N LEU A 347 15.37 31.05 -27.46
CA LEU A 347 14.88 30.56 -26.18
C LEU A 347 13.52 31.15 -25.75
N GLN A 348 13.05 32.21 -26.41
CA GLN A 348 11.67 32.68 -26.37
C GLN A 348 10.82 31.96 -27.43
N ASP A 349 11.34 31.73 -28.64
CA ASP A 349 10.66 31.00 -29.73
C ASP A 349 10.33 29.55 -29.31
N LEU A 350 11.28 28.84 -28.68
CA LEU A 350 11.04 27.50 -28.10
C LEU A 350 10.06 27.52 -26.90
N ARG A 351 9.85 28.66 -26.25
CA ARG A 351 8.81 28.82 -25.22
C ARG A 351 7.45 29.17 -25.83
N ALA A 352 7.43 29.94 -26.93
CA ALA A 352 6.22 30.30 -27.67
C ALA A 352 5.57 29.09 -28.38
N GLN A 353 6.31 28.00 -28.58
CA GLN A 353 5.79 26.70 -29.00
C GLN A 353 4.97 25.96 -27.92
N TYR A 354 4.74 26.56 -26.74
CA TYR A 354 3.84 26.01 -25.72
C TYR A 354 2.43 25.81 -26.28
N THR A 355 1.86 24.63 -26.03
CA THR A 355 0.48 24.29 -26.41
C THR A 355 -0.34 23.95 -25.18
N GLU A 356 -1.51 24.57 -25.03
CA GLU A 356 -2.43 24.30 -23.92
C GLU A 356 -2.77 22.80 -23.81
N PRO A 357 -2.84 22.23 -22.60
CA PRO A 357 -3.18 20.83 -22.40
C PRO A 357 -4.65 20.57 -22.79
N PRO A 358 -4.96 19.47 -23.53
CA PRO A 358 -6.33 19.19 -23.97
C PRO A 358 -7.29 18.76 -22.84
N LEU A 359 -6.79 18.58 -21.62
CA LEU A 359 -7.56 18.30 -20.40
C LEU A 359 -6.93 19.09 -19.24
N LYS A 360 -7.74 19.79 -18.44
CA LYS A 360 -7.28 20.54 -17.25
C LYS A 360 -7.51 19.73 -15.97
N PRO A 361 -6.47 19.42 -15.16
CA PRO A 361 -6.58 18.75 -13.85
C PRO A 361 -7.38 19.46 -12.73
N SER A 362 -8.19 20.48 -13.03
CA SER A 362 -8.81 21.37 -12.04
C SER A 362 -9.80 20.66 -11.10
N GLU A 363 -9.88 21.15 -9.86
CA GLU A 363 -10.85 20.76 -8.82
C GLU A 363 -10.75 19.31 -8.31
N LYS A 364 -9.56 18.99 -7.76
CA LYS A 364 -9.36 17.75 -7.00
C LYS A 364 -9.93 17.80 -5.59
N ARG A 365 -10.42 16.65 -5.13
CA ARG A 365 -10.89 16.44 -3.75
C ARG A 365 -9.72 16.64 -2.78
N LYS A 366 -9.93 17.44 -1.73
CA LYS A 366 -8.87 17.80 -0.78
C LYS A 366 -8.39 16.58 -0.01
N LEU A 367 -7.08 16.40 0.07
CA LEU A 367 -6.43 15.34 0.86
C LEU A 367 -6.05 15.86 2.26
N TYR A 368 -6.03 14.96 3.25
CA TYR A 368 -5.54 15.26 4.59
C TYR A 368 -4.61 14.16 5.12
N PHE A 369 -3.50 14.59 5.70
CA PHE A 369 -2.66 13.79 6.59
C PHE A 369 -2.30 14.63 7.82
N GLY A 370 -2.50 14.07 9.00
CA GLY A 370 -2.12 14.68 10.27
C GLY A 370 -1.64 13.64 11.29
N ARG A 371 -1.33 14.12 12.50
CA ARG A 371 -0.86 13.31 13.64
C ARG A 371 -1.82 12.17 14.00
N ASP A 372 -3.11 12.40 13.81
CA ASP A 372 -4.22 11.47 13.98
C ASP A 372 -4.41 10.47 12.83
N THR A 373 -3.62 10.56 11.75
CA THR A 373 -3.81 9.79 10.52
C THR A 373 -2.69 8.75 10.32
N PRO A 374 -2.54 7.70 11.17
CA PRO A 374 -1.52 6.68 10.98
C PRO A 374 -1.82 5.81 9.75
N VAL A 375 -0.80 5.56 8.94
CA VAL A 375 -0.96 4.96 7.59
C VAL A 375 -0.36 3.56 7.53
N LEU A 376 -1.15 2.56 7.11
CA LEU A 376 -0.63 1.24 6.73
C LEU A 376 0.01 1.31 5.34
N ALA A 377 1.26 0.85 5.24
CA ALA A 377 2.00 0.82 3.99
C ALA A 377 1.41 -0.15 2.95
N PRO A 378 1.62 0.11 1.64
CA PRO A 378 1.45 -0.92 0.61
C PRO A 378 2.51 -2.01 0.81
N LEU A 379 2.06 -3.25 1.00
CA LEU A 379 2.90 -4.38 1.41
C LEU A 379 2.72 -5.58 0.47
N THR A 380 3.60 -5.76 -0.50
CA THR A 380 3.54 -6.88 -1.46
C THR A 380 3.46 -8.25 -0.77
N THR A 381 2.52 -9.09 -1.18
CA THR A 381 2.07 -10.37 -0.58
C THR A 381 1.24 -10.25 0.71
N GLN A 382 1.37 -9.16 1.47
CA GLN A 382 0.85 -9.08 2.85
C GLN A 382 -0.28 -8.05 3.05
N GLY A 383 -0.35 -7.02 2.21
CA GLY A 383 -1.37 -5.95 2.21
C GLY A 383 -2.70 -6.39 1.59
N ASN A 384 -3.05 -7.66 1.78
CA ASN A 384 -4.30 -8.24 1.33
C ASN A 384 -5.48 -7.71 2.16
N LEU A 385 -6.69 -7.75 1.58
CA LEU A 385 -7.90 -7.19 2.19
C LEU A 385 -8.15 -7.66 3.64
N PRO A 386 -8.02 -8.96 3.99
CA PRO A 386 -8.14 -9.41 5.38
C PRO A 386 -7.15 -8.75 6.36
N PHE A 387 -5.87 -8.61 5.96
CA PHE A 387 -4.87 -7.94 6.80
C PHE A 387 -5.14 -6.45 6.96
N ARG A 388 -5.54 -5.77 5.88
CA ARG A 388 -5.85 -4.33 5.91
C ARG A 388 -7.09 -4.03 6.76
N ARG A 389 -8.13 -4.86 6.64
CA ARG A 389 -9.35 -4.79 7.48
C ARG A 389 -8.99 -4.89 8.96
N LEU A 390 -8.25 -5.93 9.36
CA LEU A 390 -7.75 -6.08 10.73
C LEU A 390 -6.94 -4.86 11.23
N CYS A 391 -6.17 -4.19 10.36
CA CYS A 391 -5.46 -2.96 10.73
C CYS A 391 -6.39 -1.75 10.89
N VAL A 392 -7.45 -1.62 10.09
CA VAL A 392 -8.48 -0.56 10.22
C VAL A 392 -9.28 -0.75 11.50
N ASP A 393 -9.69 -1.99 11.80
CA ASP A 393 -10.43 -2.33 13.01
C ASP A 393 -9.58 -2.13 14.29
N LEU A 394 -8.26 -2.00 14.13
CA LEU A 394 -7.28 -1.64 15.17
C LEU A 394 -6.79 -0.18 15.08
N GLY A 395 -7.42 0.69 14.27
CA GLY A 395 -7.20 2.14 14.27
C GLY A 395 -6.42 2.74 13.09
N ALA A 396 -6.07 1.98 12.05
CA ALA A 396 -5.40 2.52 10.86
C ALA A 396 -6.32 3.45 10.04
N GLN A 397 -5.90 4.71 9.80
CA GLN A 397 -6.72 5.73 9.15
C GLN A 397 -6.41 5.94 7.65
N LEU A 398 -5.41 5.24 7.11
CA LEU A 398 -5.29 5.01 5.67
C LEU A 398 -4.70 3.62 5.44
N THR A 399 -5.27 2.85 4.52
CA THR A 399 -4.71 1.59 3.99
C THR A 399 -4.41 1.73 2.50
N TYR A 400 -3.35 1.07 2.03
CA TYR A 400 -3.05 0.97 0.60
C TYR A 400 -3.24 -0.45 0.08
N SER A 401 -3.68 -0.59 -1.16
CA SER A 401 -3.60 -1.84 -1.92
C SER A 401 -2.17 -2.40 -1.95
N GLU A 402 -2.03 -3.67 -2.28
CA GLU A 402 -0.75 -4.16 -2.79
C GLU A 402 -0.37 -3.42 -4.09
N MET A 403 0.92 -3.43 -4.43
CA MET A 403 1.47 -2.78 -5.62
C MET A 403 0.96 -3.46 -6.91
N ALA A 404 -0.10 -2.92 -7.52
CA ALA A 404 -0.66 -3.42 -8.77
C ALA A 404 0.17 -2.98 -9.97
N MET A 405 0.38 -3.86 -10.96
CA MET A 405 1.20 -3.53 -12.12
C MET A 405 0.34 -2.85 -13.20
N GLY A 406 0.69 -1.61 -13.58
CA GLY A 406 -0.16 -0.78 -14.45
C GLY A 406 -0.43 -1.39 -15.83
N LEU A 407 0.51 -2.14 -16.41
CA LEU A 407 0.31 -2.80 -17.71
C LEU A 407 -0.68 -3.98 -17.63
N PRO A 408 -0.55 -4.95 -16.69
CA PRO A 408 -1.59 -5.92 -16.39
C PRO A 408 -2.99 -5.35 -16.11
N LEU A 409 -3.11 -4.21 -15.40
CA LEU A 409 -4.41 -3.55 -15.21
C LEU A 409 -5.04 -3.14 -16.55
N ILE A 410 -4.29 -2.44 -17.41
CA ILE A 410 -4.71 -2.05 -18.77
C ILE A 410 -5.06 -3.28 -19.63
N GLN A 411 -4.42 -4.42 -19.37
CA GLN A 411 -4.67 -5.70 -20.06
C GLN A 411 -5.85 -6.52 -19.48
N GLY A 412 -6.59 -5.98 -18.49
CA GLY A 412 -7.72 -6.67 -17.87
C GLY A 412 -7.34 -7.86 -16.98
N ASN A 413 -6.08 -7.95 -16.54
CA ASN A 413 -5.56 -9.14 -15.87
C ASN A 413 -6.17 -9.35 -14.48
N LYS A 414 -6.85 -10.48 -14.25
CA LYS A 414 -7.63 -10.72 -13.03
C LYS A 414 -6.84 -10.63 -11.72
N THR A 415 -5.54 -10.98 -11.73
CA THR A 415 -4.70 -10.94 -10.52
C THR A 415 -4.52 -9.53 -9.98
N ASP A 416 -4.20 -8.58 -10.85
CA ASP A 416 -3.91 -7.19 -10.46
C ASP A 416 -5.20 -6.44 -10.08
N TRP A 417 -6.30 -6.73 -10.78
CA TRP A 417 -7.63 -6.23 -10.41
C TRP A 417 -8.14 -6.76 -9.07
N ALA A 418 -7.69 -7.93 -8.62
CA ALA A 418 -8.05 -8.46 -7.29
C ALA A 418 -7.36 -7.71 -6.13
N LEU A 419 -6.19 -7.08 -6.37
CA LEU A 419 -5.45 -6.32 -5.35
C LEU A 419 -6.15 -5.01 -4.96
N LEU A 420 -6.99 -4.49 -5.86
CA LEU A 420 -7.69 -3.20 -5.75
C LEU A 420 -9.05 -3.31 -5.03
N ARG A 421 -9.52 -4.52 -4.73
CA ARG A 421 -10.71 -4.76 -3.92
C ARG A 421 -10.48 -4.26 -2.49
N ALA A 422 -11.50 -3.66 -1.89
CA ALA A 422 -11.48 -3.15 -0.52
C ALA A 422 -12.69 -3.63 0.27
N HIS A 423 -12.61 -3.56 1.60
CA HIS A 423 -13.76 -3.81 2.48
C HIS A 423 -14.54 -2.53 2.77
N GLU A 424 -15.82 -2.64 3.13
CA GLU A 424 -16.66 -1.50 3.54
C GLU A 424 -16.09 -0.70 4.74
N SER A 425 -15.39 -1.35 5.68
CA SER A 425 -14.68 -0.64 6.75
C SER A 425 -13.49 0.22 6.26
N GLU A 426 -12.96 -0.08 5.07
CA GLU A 426 -11.93 0.74 4.40
C GLU A 426 -12.54 1.91 3.58
N ILE A 427 -13.86 1.92 3.32
CA ILE A 427 -14.54 3.10 2.71
C ILE A 427 -15.18 4.04 3.74
N ALA A 428 -15.24 3.64 5.01
CA ALA A 428 -15.71 4.52 6.07
C ALA A 428 -14.78 5.76 6.26
N PRO A 429 -15.32 6.91 6.69
CA PRO A 429 -14.55 8.11 7.00
C PRO A 429 -13.34 7.87 7.93
N PRO A 430 -12.19 8.50 7.66
CA PRO A 430 -11.10 8.61 8.62
C PRO A 430 -11.58 9.27 9.93
N THR A 431 -11.22 8.67 11.06
CA THR A 431 -11.48 9.22 12.38
C THR A 431 -10.50 10.37 12.62
N LEU A 432 -11.00 11.59 12.82
CA LEU A 432 -10.22 12.72 13.29
C LEU A 432 -10.45 12.91 14.79
N ASP A 433 -9.38 13.09 15.56
CA ASP A 433 -9.50 13.54 16.95
C ASP A 433 -9.32 15.07 17.00
N ALA A 434 -10.45 15.79 17.03
CA ALA A 434 -10.48 17.25 17.09
C ALA A 434 -9.83 17.82 18.37
N SER A 435 -9.61 17.02 19.42
CA SER A 435 -8.88 17.44 20.63
C SER A 435 -7.36 17.33 20.48
N ARG A 436 -6.87 16.47 19.57
CA ARG A 436 -5.43 16.27 19.27
C ARG A 436 -4.97 16.95 17.99
N SER A 437 -5.89 17.23 17.07
CA SER A 437 -5.59 17.80 15.75
C SER A 437 -5.71 19.32 15.76
N SER A 438 -4.67 20.01 16.22
CA SER A 438 -4.54 21.47 16.17
C SER A 438 -4.43 22.06 14.76
N SER A 439 -4.52 21.22 13.72
CA SER A 439 -4.36 21.59 12.32
C SER A 439 -5.25 20.73 11.40
N VAL A 440 -6.53 20.61 11.73
CA VAL A 440 -7.54 20.18 10.74
C VAL A 440 -7.61 21.27 9.65
N VAL A 441 -7.44 20.89 8.38
CA VAL A 441 -7.46 21.85 7.27
C VAL A 441 -8.84 22.51 7.21
N GLN A 442 -8.89 23.84 7.35
CA GLN A 442 -10.15 24.59 7.36
C GLN A 442 -10.94 24.38 6.05
N GLY A 443 -12.08 23.69 6.13
CA GLY A 443 -12.87 23.26 4.98
C GLY A 443 -12.41 21.95 4.33
N TYR A 444 -11.76 21.06 5.09
CA TYR A 444 -11.71 19.62 4.84
C TYR A 444 -12.91 18.96 5.53
N ASP A 445 -13.68 18.21 4.75
CA ASP A 445 -14.81 17.41 5.22
C ASP A 445 -14.37 15.94 5.22
N ASN A 446 -14.20 15.35 6.40
CA ASN A 446 -13.76 13.95 6.51
C ASN A 446 -14.88 12.95 6.17
N SER A 447 -16.15 13.36 6.16
CA SER A 447 -17.26 12.50 5.72
C SER A 447 -17.19 12.16 4.23
N GLN A 448 -16.52 13.02 3.45
CA GLN A 448 -16.24 12.85 2.02
C GLN A 448 -14.82 12.30 1.75
N ASP A 449 -14.13 11.78 2.78
CA ASP A 449 -12.87 11.06 2.63
C ASP A 449 -13.01 9.61 3.11
N ILE A 450 -12.10 8.74 2.68
CA ILE A 450 -12.15 7.30 2.95
C ILE A 450 -10.78 6.77 3.39
N ARG A 451 -10.69 5.52 3.88
CA ARG A 451 -9.40 4.94 4.31
C ARG A 451 -8.61 4.27 3.18
N PHE A 452 -9.24 3.74 2.13
CA PHE A 452 -8.57 2.95 1.08
C PHE A 452 -7.93 3.77 -0.06
N GLY A 453 -6.62 3.60 -0.30
CA GLY A 453 -5.89 4.08 -1.48
C GLY A 453 -5.33 2.95 -2.36
N ALA A 454 -5.13 3.21 -3.65
CA ALA A 454 -4.50 2.26 -4.57
C ALA A 454 -3.05 2.65 -4.88
N GLN A 455 -2.11 1.70 -4.82
CA GLN A 455 -0.74 1.88 -5.31
C GLN A 455 -0.53 1.13 -6.64
N ILE A 456 0.00 1.84 -7.65
CA ILE A 456 0.39 1.27 -8.94
C ILE A 456 1.88 1.37 -9.20
N ALA A 457 2.42 0.42 -9.96
CA ALA A 457 3.78 0.46 -10.51
C ALA A 457 3.75 0.59 -12.04
N ALA A 458 4.48 1.59 -12.55
CA ALA A 458 4.65 1.86 -13.97
C ALA A 458 6.13 2.17 -14.30
N HIS A 459 6.52 2.00 -15.57
CA HIS A 459 7.88 2.25 -16.06
C HIS A 459 7.93 3.17 -17.29
N GLN A 460 6.77 3.56 -17.85
CA GLN A 460 6.62 4.59 -18.89
C GLN A 460 5.41 5.49 -18.59
N PRO A 461 5.42 6.79 -18.98
CA PRO A 461 4.31 7.71 -18.69
C PRO A 461 2.95 7.22 -19.20
N TRP A 462 2.89 6.68 -20.43
CA TRP A 462 1.64 6.18 -21.01
C TRP A 462 0.99 5.04 -20.20
N ILE A 463 1.81 4.21 -19.52
CA ILE A 463 1.32 3.14 -18.65
C ILE A 463 0.73 3.74 -17.37
N ALA A 464 1.42 4.71 -16.77
CA ALA A 464 0.94 5.40 -15.57
C ALA A 464 -0.40 6.12 -15.83
N ILE A 465 -0.48 6.83 -16.96
CA ILE A 465 -1.67 7.56 -17.42
C ILE A 465 -2.84 6.59 -17.65
N LYS A 466 -2.70 5.59 -18.53
CA LYS A 466 -3.80 4.68 -18.86
C LYS A 466 -4.21 3.80 -17.68
N ALA A 467 -3.29 3.41 -16.80
CA ALA A 467 -3.65 2.69 -15.57
C ALA A 467 -4.46 3.59 -14.60
N THR A 468 -4.09 4.87 -14.47
CA THR A 468 -4.78 5.83 -13.60
C THR A 468 -6.20 6.14 -14.09
N ASP A 469 -6.39 6.28 -15.41
CA ASP A 469 -7.73 6.38 -16.00
C ASP A 469 -8.54 5.09 -15.79
N CYS A 470 -7.96 3.90 -15.99
CA CYS A 470 -8.63 2.64 -15.67
C CYS A 470 -9.07 2.56 -14.19
N LEU A 471 -8.24 3.03 -13.25
CA LEU A 471 -8.64 3.13 -11.84
C LEU A 471 -9.82 4.11 -11.68
N ARG A 472 -9.71 5.33 -12.22
CA ARG A 472 -10.74 6.37 -12.16
C ARG A 472 -12.07 5.96 -12.81
N ARG A 473 -12.07 5.05 -13.79
CA ARG A 473 -13.29 4.54 -14.43
C ARG A 473 -13.94 3.35 -13.71
N PHE A 474 -13.13 2.46 -13.12
CA PHE A 474 -13.60 1.14 -12.67
C PHE A 474 -13.42 0.89 -11.16
N VAL A 475 -12.81 1.81 -10.41
CA VAL A 475 -12.53 1.69 -8.97
C VAL A 475 -13.08 2.94 -8.26
N PRO A 476 -14.40 3.01 -8.01
CA PRO A 476 -15.06 4.24 -7.57
C PRO A 476 -14.65 4.68 -6.15
N HIS A 477 -14.29 3.74 -5.26
CA HIS A 477 -13.89 4.07 -3.89
C HIS A 477 -12.37 4.14 -3.79
N LEU A 478 -11.79 5.29 -4.11
CA LEU A 478 -10.35 5.56 -3.95
C LEU A 478 -10.08 6.88 -3.24
N ARG A 479 -9.35 6.81 -2.12
CA ARG A 479 -8.83 7.98 -1.41
C ARG A 479 -7.80 8.72 -2.27
N VAL A 480 -6.85 7.95 -2.82
CA VAL A 480 -5.66 8.41 -3.55
C VAL A 480 -5.22 7.34 -4.56
N ILE A 481 -4.45 7.77 -5.58
CA ILE A 481 -3.68 6.90 -6.46
C ILE A 481 -2.18 7.19 -6.26
N ASP A 482 -1.45 6.23 -5.70
CA ASP A 482 -0.02 6.33 -5.41
C ASP A 482 0.84 5.70 -6.51
N LEU A 483 1.89 6.41 -6.95
CA LEU A 483 2.89 5.86 -7.85
C LEU A 483 4.07 5.28 -7.05
N ASN A 484 4.26 3.97 -7.17
CA ASN A 484 5.42 3.31 -6.56
C ASN A 484 6.73 3.73 -7.28
N CYS A 485 7.54 4.51 -6.57
CA CYS A 485 8.86 4.99 -6.97
C CYS A 485 9.97 4.48 -6.03
N GLY A 486 9.67 3.48 -5.19
CA GLY A 486 10.56 3.03 -4.09
C GLY A 486 10.78 1.51 -4.02
N CYS A 487 10.05 0.72 -4.81
CA CYS A 487 10.18 -0.74 -4.86
C CYS A 487 11.61 -1.15 -5.29
N PRO A 488 12.34 -1.95 -4.50
CA PRO A 488 13.71 -2.37 -4.80
C PRO A 488 13.79 -3.62 -5.70
N ILE A 489 12.67 -4.31 -5.92
CA ILE A 489 12.58 -5.59 -6.65
C ILE A 489 13.26 -5.47 -8.02
N ASP A 490 14.25 -6.33 -8.25
CA ASP A 490 15.12 -6.28 -9.43
C ASP A 490 14.37 -6.33 -10.76
N MET A 491 13.26 -7.06 -10.84
CA MET A 491 12.39 -7.12 -12.02
C MET A 491 11.73 -5.77 -12.33
N VAL A 492 11.26 -5.06 -11.29
CA VAL A 492 10.61 -3.75 -11.43
C VAL A 492 11.66 -2.70 -11.77
N TYR A 493 12.79 -2.71 -11.04
CA TYR A 493 13.94 -1.83 -11.28
C TYR A 493 14.49 -1.96 -12.71
N LYS A 494 14.74 -3.20 -13.17
CA LYS A 494 15.27 -3.47 -14.52
C LYS A 494 14.28 -3.12 -15.65
N SER A 495 12.98 -2.97 -15.36
CA SER A 495 12.02 -2.42 -16.32
C SER A 495 12.06 -0.88 -16.42
N GLY A 496 12.76 -0.20 -15.51
CA GLY A 496 12.79 1.26 -15.41
C GLY A 496 11.60 1.86 -14.64
N GLY A 497 11.02 1.09 -13.72
CA GLY A 497 9.97 1.48 -12.78
C GLY A 497 10.40 1.29 -11.32
N GLY A 498 9.50 1.58 -10.36
CA GLY A 498 9.82 1.50 -8.93
C GLY A 498 10.99 2.42 -8.57
N SER A 499 11.95 1.93 -7.79
CA SER A 499 13.18 2.69 -7.47
C SER A 499 14.01 3.11 -8.70
N GLY A 500 13.78 2.52 -9.88
CA GLY A 500 14.40 2.97 -11.14
C GLY A 500 13.92 4.35 -11.62
N LEU A 501 12.82 4.88 -11.04
CA LEU A 501 12.32 6.22 -11.33
C LEU A 501 13.11 7.33 -10.62
N LEU A 502 13.89 6.99 -9.58
CA LEU A 502 14.61 7.96 -8.73
C LEU A 502 15.77 8.65 -9.46
N GLU A 503 16.35 8.06 -10.50
CA GLU A 503 17.32 8.74 -11.39
C GLU A 503 16.66 9.30 -12.66
N ALA A 504 15.42 8.93 -12.97
CA ALA A 504 14.70 9.30 -14.18
C ALA A 504 13.75 10.49 -13.97
N HIS A 505 14.23 11.59 -13.36
CA HIS A 505 13.42 12.70 -12.85
C HIS A 505 12.39 13.24 -13.85
N GLY A 506 12.79 13.54 -15.10
CA GLY A 506 11.87 14.03 -16.13
C GLY A 506 10.83 13.00 -16.58
N LYS A 507 11.10 11.70 -16.45
CA LYS A 507 10.09 10.65 -16.67
C LYS A 507 9.08 10.64 -15.52
N LEU A 508 9.55 10.76 -14.29
CA LEU A 508 8.73 10.78 -13.07
C LEU A 508 7.82 12.02 -13.03
N GLU A 509 8.33 13.22 -13.34
CA GLU A 509 7.52 14.44 -13.48
C GLU A 509 6.38 14.22 -14.49
N ARG A 510 6.70 13.69 -15.67
CA ARG A 510 5.71 13.42 -16.73
C ARG A 510 4.71 12.33 -16.35
N MET A 511 5.10 11.34 -15.55
CA MET A 511 4.18 10.35 -14.97
C MET A 511 3.18 11.04 -14.05
N ILE A 512 3.65 11.75 -13.02
CA ILE A 512 2.77 12.38 -12.02
C ILE A 512 1.85 13.42 -12.67
N ARG A 513 2.39 14.31 -13.51
CA ARG A 513 1.60 15.30 -14.27
C ARG A 513 0.52 14.65 -15.13
N GLY A 514 0.85 13.58 -15.84
CA GLY A 514 -0.09 12.86 -16.70
C GLY A 514 -1.14 12.05 -15.91
N MET A 515 -0.77 11.48 -14.77
CA MET A 515 -1.72 10.87 -13.83
C MET A 515 -2.67 11.94 -13.27
N ASN A 516 -2.15 13.13 -12.93
CA ASN A 516 -2.92 14.22 -12.37
C ASN A 516 -4.06 14.68 -13.31
N ALA A 517 -3.82 14.67 -14.62
CA ALA A 517 -4.79 15.06 -15.66
C ALA A 517 -5.90 14.04 -15.97
N VAL A 518 -5.81 12.79 -15.49
CA VAL A 518 -6.75 11.72 -15.86
C VAL A 518 -7.39 11.00 -14.69
N SER A 519 -6.90 11.22 -13.46
CA SER A 519 -7.47 10.68 -12.22
C SER A 519 -8.80 11.33 -11.81
N GLY A 520 -9.25 12.36 -12.53
CA GLY A 520 -10.35 13.22 -12.09
C GLY A 520 -10.10 13.77 -10.69
N ALA A 521 -11.16 13.81 -9.87
CA ALA A 521 -11.10 14.34 -8.50
C ALA A 521 -10.13 13.61 -7.55
N ILE A 522 -9.62 12.41 -7.91
CA ILE A 522 -8.76 11.61 -7.03
C ILE A 522 -7.34 12.24 -6.95
N PRO A 523 -6.79 12.51 -5.75
CA PRO A 523 -5.41 12.95 -5.58
C PRO A 523 -4.37 11.92 -6.04
N VAL A 524 -3.25 12.41 -6.56
CA VAL A 524 -2.10 11.58 -6.96
C VAL A 524 -0.95 11.77 -5.96
N THR A 525 -0.40 10.66 -5.47
CA THR A 525 0.71 10.64 -4.50
C THR A 525 1.89 9.84 -5.04
N ALA A 526 3.06 9.92 -4.39
CA ALA A 526 4.21 9.09 -4.74
C ALA A 526 4.95 8.53 -3.51
N LYS A 527 5.33 7.25 -3.58
CA LYS A 527 6.18 6.61 -2.56
C LYS A 527 7.60 6.38 -3.05
N ILE A 528 8.57 7.09 -2.47
CA ILE A 528 9.99 7.09 -2.86
C ILE A 528 10.90 6.41 -1.81
N ARG A 529 12.19 6.28 -2.16
CA ARG A 529 13.32 5.92 -1.28
C ARG A 529 14.36 7.07 -1.30
N MET A 530 15.34 7.06 -0.39
CA MET A 530 16.40 8.09 -0.31
C MET A 530 17.14 8.30 -1.64
N GLY A 531 17.27 7.23 -2.43
CA GLY A 531 17.92 7.20 -3.73
C GLY A 531 18.17 5.75 -4.16
N ILE A 532 18.82 5.54 -5.31
CA ILE A 532 19.27 4.20 -5.71
C ILE A 532 20.50 3.80 -4.87
N LYS A 533 21.51 4.66 -4.84
CA LYS A 533 22.79 4.40 -4.17
C LYS A 533 22.83 4.92 -2.74
N THR A 534 23.56 4.21 -1.89
CA THR A 534 23.66 4.50 -0.45
C THR A 534 24.50 5.73 -0.15
N ASN A 535 25.61 5.92 -0.88
CA ASN A 535 26.51 7.08 -0.77
C ASN A 535 26.10 8.26 -1.67
N ARG A 536 24.94 8.18 -2.34
CA ARG A 536 24.42 9.22 -3.21
C ARG A 536 22.88 9.25 -3.15
N PRO A 537 22.30 9.62 -1.99
CA PRO A 537 20.88 9.90 -1.91
C PRO A 537 20.53 11.09 -2.82
N ASN A 538 19.32 11.11 -3.37
CA ASN A 538 18.85 12.14 -4.29
C ASN A 538 17.36 12.48 -4.11
N ALA A 539 16.73 12.04 -3.01
CA ALA A 539 15.33 12.33 -2.72
C ALA A 539 15.04 13.84 -2.66
N THR A 540 15.94 14.66 -2.12
CA THR A 540 15.82 16.13 -2.15
C THR A 540 15.66 16.69 -3.56
N THR A 541 16.42 16.16 -4.54
CA THR A 541 16.24 16.54 -5.97
C THR A 541 14.90 16.04 -6.52
N VAL A 542 14.50 14.82 -6.19
CA VAL A 542 13.20 14.26 -6.62
C VAL A 542 12.04 15.07 -6.06
N LEU A 543 12.07 15.41 -4.77
CA LEU A 543 11.09 16.22 -4.06
C LEU A 543 10.94 17.62 -4.69
N SER A 544 12.05 18.28 -5.02
CA SER A 544 12.04 19.57 -5.72
C SER A 544 11.32 19.51 -7.08
N LYS A 545 11.52 18.41 -7.84
CA LYS A 545 10.83 18.18 -9.11
C LYS A 545 9.35 17.81 -8.92
N LEU A 546 8.99 17.10 -7.86
CA LEU A 546 7.60 16.73 -7.54
C LEU A 546 6.78 17.90 -6.99
N ALA A 547 7.40 18.81 -6.23
CA ALA A 547 6.76 20.00 -5.67
C ALA A 547 6.52 21.09 -6.73
N PHE A 548 7.48 21.32 -7.62
CA PHE A 548 7.47 22.51 -8.50
C PHE A 548 7.74 22.24 -9.99
N GLY A 549 8.09 21.02 -10.39
CA GLY A 549 8.57 20.71 -11.73
C GLY A 549 10.03 21.14 -11.98
N ALA A 550 10.57 20.74 -13.12
CA ALA A 550 11.90 21.15 -13.58
C ALA A 550 12.00 22.65 -13.90
N ARG A 551 13.21 23.23 -13.92
CA ARG A 551 13.45 24.65 -14.25
C ARG A 551 13.23 24.95 -15.75
N GLU A 552 12.98 23.89 -16.51
CA GLU A 552 12.74 23.85 -17.95
C GLU A 552 11.22 23.73 -18.26
N THR A 553 10.43 23.33 -17.24
CA THR A 553 8.97 23.12 -17.33
C THR A 553 8.19 24.08 -16.44
N ARG A 554 8.69 24.46 -15.25
CA ARG A 554 8.00 25.31 -14.25
C ARG A 554 7.36 26.56 -14.87
N ASP A 555 8.12 27.32 -15.64
CA ASP A 555 7.68 28.56 -16.32
C ASP A 555 6.47 28.37 -17.28
N ARG A 556 6.24 27.14 -17.78
CA ARG A 556 5.25 26.83 -18.84
C ARG A 556 4.15 25.86 -18.41
N LEU A 557 4.45 24.95 -17.48
CA LEU A 557 3.59 23.85 -17.06
C LEU A 557 3.28 23.88 -15.55
N GLY A 558 3.91 24.77 -14.78
CA GLY A 558 3.77 24.81 -13.32
C GLY A 558 4.22 23.51 -12.64
N ALA A 559 3.72 23.29 -11.42
CA ALA A 559 3.98 22.08 -10.66
C ALA A 559 3.31 20.82 -11.28
N PRO A 560 3.76 19.59 -10.98
CA PRO A 560 3.14 18.35 -11.46
C PRO A 560 1.85 17.95 -10.71
N GLY A 561 1.48 18.66 -9.64
CA GLY A 561 0.29 18.38 -8.83
C GLY A 561 0.38 17.20 -7.86
N CYS A 562 1.58 16.83 -7.39
CA CYS A 562 1.73 15.74 -6.42
C CYS A 562 1.14 16.16 -5.05
N ALA A 563 0.10 15.47 -4.57
CA ALA A 563 -0.62 15.84 -3.36
C ALA A 563 0.10 15.44 -2.06
N ALA A 564 0.83 14.32 -2.10
CA ALA A 564 1.65 13.86 -0.99
C ALA A 564 2.82 12.99 -1.47
N VAL A 565 3.95 13.05 -0.76
CA VAL A 565 5.09 12.17 -0.98
C VAL A 565 5.45 11.42 0.30
N THR A 566 5.59 10.10 0.21
CA THR A 566 6.10 9.26 1.31
C THR A 566 7.56 8.89 1.05
N LEU A 567 8.47 9.27 1.94
CA LEU A 567 9.88 8.90 1.87
C LEU A 567 10.19 7.69 2.77
N HIS A 568 10.58 6.56 2.17
CA HIS A 568 11.26 5.49 2.91
C HIS A 568 12.71 5.88 3.18
N GLY A 569 13.10 5.96 4.46
CA GLY A 569 14.45 6.31 4.93
C GLY A 569 15.51 5.25 4.66
N ARG A 570 15.54 4.66 3.46
CA ARG A 570 16.61 3.78 2.96
C ARG A 570 16.86 4.03 1.47
N SER A 571 18.08 3.78 1.00
CA SER A 571 18.40 3.63 -0.42
C SER A 571 17.81 2.33 -1.01
N ARG A 572 17.82 2.16 -2.34
CA ARG A 572 17.53 0.86 -2.98
C ARG A 572 18.54 -0.19 -2.52
N GLU A 573 19.83 0.12 -2.60
CA GLU A 573 20.93 -0.78 -2.23
C GLU A 573 20.85 -1.30 -0.80
N GLN A 574 20.52 -0.44 0.17
CA GLN A 574 20.36 -0.83 1.57
C GLN A 574 19.27 -1.89 1.77
N ARG A 575 18.28 -1.99 0.86
CA ARG A 575 17.08 -2.84 0.95
C ARG A 575 16.42 -2.77 2.33
N TYR A 576 16.78 -3.68 3.24
CA TYR A 576 16.40 -3.69 4.66
C TYR A 576 17.56 -3.91 5.65
N THR A 577 18.81 -3.98 5.16
CA THR A 577 20.03 -4.38 5.89
C THR A 577 20.60 -3.35 6.88
N LYS A 578 20.12 -2.11 6.85
CA LYS A 578 20.48 -1.01 7.76
C LYS A 578 19.21 -0.46 8.44
N ARG A 579 19.33 0.31 9.52
CA ARG A 579 18.20 1.05 10.13
C ARG A 579 17.69 2.14 9.16
N ALA A 580 16.48 2.65 9.39
CA ALA A 580 15.96 3.78 8.63
C ALA A 580 16.63 5.10 9.05
N ASP A 581 17.05 5.91 8.07
CA ASP A 581 17.61 7.24 8.30
C ASP A 581 16.49 8.27 8.45
N TRP A 582 16.21 8.63 9.71
CA TRP A 582 15.20 9.64 10.06
C TRP A 582 15.75 11.08 10.07
N ALA A 583 17.07 11.27 10.11
CA ALA A 583 17.68 12.59 9.98
C ALA A 583 17.52 13.11 8.55
N TYR A 584 17.81 12.27 7.55
CA TYR A 584 17.57 12.61 6.15
C TYR A 584 16.08 12.75 5.81
N ILE A 585 15.18 12.07 6.54
CA ILE A 585 13.73 12.34 6.45
C ILE A 585 13.41 13.73 7.01
N ALA A 586 14.02 14.15 8.13
CA ALA A 586 13.83 15.49 8.70
C ALA A 586 14.33 16.61 7.76
N GLU A 587 15.49 16.42 7.12
CA GLU A 587 16.00 17.32 6.06
C GLU A 587 15.00 17.46 4.91
N CYS A 588 14.49 16.32 4.40
CA CYS A 588 13.49 16.30 3.34
C CYS A 588 12.16 16.93 3.78
N ALA A 589 11.74 16.77 5.04
CA ALA A 589 10.54 17.39 5.58
C ALA A 589 10.69 18.91 5.70
N ALA A 590 11.86 19.40 6.14
CA ALA A 590 12.17 20.83 6.17
C ALA A 590 12.10 21.45 4.77
N LEU A 591 12.65 20.75 3.77
CA LEU A 591 12.59 21.16 2.38
C LEU A 591 11.14 21.26 1.84
N ILE A 592 10.26 20.33 2.22
CA ILE A 592 8.84 20.41 1.83
C ILE A 592 8.09 21.51 2.59
N ARG A 593 8.43 21.80 3.84
CA ARG A 593 7.86 22.96 4.56
C ARG A 593 8.23 24.26 3.85
N SER A 594 9.52 24.53 3.60
CA SER A 594 9.93 25.74 2.88
C SER A 594 9.29 25.86 1.49
N TYR A 595 9.04 24.75 0.80
CA TYR A 595 8.31 24.78 -0.48
C TYR A 595 6.82 25.13 -0.35
N ASN A 596 6.16 24.66 0.71
CA ASN A 596 4.77 25.04 1.01
C ASN A 596 4.69 26.51 1.44
N ASP A 597 5.67 27.01 2.19
CA ASP A 597 5.79 28.41 2.62
C ASP A 597 6.05 29.34 1.41
N GLU A 598 7.01 28.97 0.54
CA GLU A 598 7.28 29.65 -0.74
C GLU A 598 6.05 29.68 -1.65
N ALA A 599 5.30 28.57 -1.76
CA ALA A 599 4.09 28.50 -2.57
C ALA A 599 2.97 29.41 -2.03
N GLY A 600 2.84 29.51 -0.71
CA GLY A 600 1.92 30.47 -0.06
C GLY A 600 2.26 31.92 -0.39
N ALA A 601 3.54 32.30 -0.29
CA ALA A 601 4.00 33.66 -0.60
C ALA A 601 3.87 34.01 -2.10
N LEU A 602 4.03 33.04 -3.00
CA LEU A 602 3.88 33.25 -4.44
C LEU A 602 2.42 33.49 -4.85
N ALA A 603 1.47 32.83 -4.18
CA ALA A 603 0.03 32.98 -4.44
C ALA A 603 -0.53 34.35 -4.03
N ASP A 604 0.10 35.01 -3.05
CA ASP A 604 -0.36 36.28 -2.46
C ASP A 604 -0.01 37.53 -3.29
N THR A 605 0.93 37.43 -4.24
CA THR A 605 1.58 38.63 -4.83
C THR A 605 1.35 38.87 -6.32
N VAL A 606 1.43 37.87 -7.20
CA VAL A 606 1.22 38.10 -8.66
C VAL A 606 0.57 36.89 -9.35
N ARG A 607 -0.68 37.09 -9.82
CA ARG A 607 -1.43 36.24 -10.76
C ARG A 607 -1.70 34.82 -10.25
N GLU A 608 -2.97 34.53 -9.93
CA GLU A 608 -3.40 33.21 -9.44
C GLU A 608 -2.77 32.06 -10.27
N PRO A 609 -1.98 31.16 -9.66
CA PRO A 609 -1.43 30.02 -10.37
C PRO A 609 -2.56 29.07 -10.77
N ASP A 610 -2.58 28.66 -12.05
CA ASP A 610 -3.66 27.82 -12.61
C ASP A 610 -3.91 26.60 -11.71
N ALA A 611 -5.15 26.46 -11.24
CA ALA A 611 -5.63 25.38 -10.40
C ALA A 611 -5.40 23.99 -11.03
N SER A 612 -5.16 23.92 -12.34
CA SER A 612 -4.72 22.73 -13.07
C SER A 612 -3.31 22.23 -12.67
N SER A 613 -2.48 23.06 -12.03
CA SER A 613 -1.08 22.77 -11.70
C SER A 613 -0.81 22.50 -10.21
N LEU A 614 -1.74 22.87 -9.32
CA LEU A 614 -1.53 22.85 -7.87
C LEU A 614 -1.78 21.44 -7.25
N PRO A 615 -1.08 21.10 -6.15
CA PRO A 615 -1.42 19.94 -5.31
C PRO A 615 -2.84 20.01 -4.72
N ALA A 616 -3.42 18.83 -4.46
CA ALA A 616 -4.82 18.68 -3.99
C ALA A 616 -5.02 19.00 -2.49
N ALA A 617 -4.63 20.21 -2.07
CA ALA A 617 -4.81 20.73 -0.71
C ALA A 617 -5.07 22.25 -0.72
N LYS A 618 -5.62 22.81 0.37
CA LYS A 618 -5.79 24.25 0.52
C LYS A 618 -4.43 24.95 0.45
N GLY A 619 -4.30 25.98 -0.41
CA GLY A 619 -3.03 26.67 -0.65
C GLY A 619 -1.98 25.85 -1.42
N GLY A 620 -2.35 24.71 -2.02
CA GLY A 620 -1.42 23.88 -2.78
C GLY A 620 -0.41 23.10 -1.93
N LYS A 621 -0.65 22.94 -0.62
CA LYS A 621 0.25 22.19 0.28
C LYS A 621 0.50 20.76 -0.23
N MET A 622 1.76 20.39 -0.44
CA MET A 622 2.16 18.99 -0.58
C MET A 622 2.44 18.39 0.80
N PHE A 623 1.76 17.31 1.16
CA PHE A 623 2.00 16.58 2.42
C PHE A 623 3.25 15.70 2.32
N PHE A 624 3.96 15.52 3.44
CA PHE A 624 5.17 14.71 3.50
C PHE A 624 5.13 13.67 4.63
N LEU A 625 5.22 12.39 4.26
CA LEU A 625 5.14 11.27 5.21
C LEU A 625 6.50 10.58 5.37
N GLY A 626 6.89 10.37 6.62
CA GLY A 626 8.05 9.54 6.96
C GLY A 626 7.72 8.04 6.91
N ASN A 627 8.68 7.21 6.51
CA ASN A 627 8.49 5.76 6.48
C ASN A 627 9.77 5.00 6.82
N GLY A 628 9.64 4.03 7.73
CA GLY A 628 10.70 3.09 8.09
C GLY A 628 10.84 2.93 9.60
N ASP A 629 10.90 1.68 10.06
CA ASP A 629 11.32 1.29 11.42
C ASP A 629 10.56 1.93 12.60
N CYS A 630 9.36 2.45 12.36
CA CYS A 630 8.38 2.79 13.40
C CYS A 630 7.76 1.49 13.95
N TYR A 631 7.94 1.23 15.25
CA TYR A 631 7.59 -0.04 15.90
C TYR A 631 6.77 0.11 17.20
N SER A 632 6.66 1.33 17.72
CA SER A 632 5.86 1.72 18.89
C SER A 632 5.13 3.05 18.65
N HIS A 633 4.13 3.37 19.47
CA HIS A 633 3.53 4.71 19.49
C HIS A 633 4.55 5.81 19.84
N VAL A 634 5.55 5.50 20.68
CA VAL A 634 6.66 6.41 20.99
C VAL A 634 7.45 6.74 19.72
N ASP A 635 7.77 5.74 18.88
CA ASP A 635 8.42 6.00 17.59
C ASP A 635 7.54 6.87 16.69
N TYR A 636 6.25 6.54 16.57
CA TYR A 636 5.30 7.26 15.73
C TYR A 636 5.24 8.76 16.08
N PHE A 637 5.03 9.09 17.36
CA PHE A 637 4.96 10.48 17.80
C PHE A 637 6.32 11.16 17.75
N ARG A 638 7.40 10.50 18.20
CA ARG A 638 8.77 11.01 18.10
C ARG A 638 9.15 11.39 16.67
N HIS A 639 8.82 10.55 15.69
CA HIS A 639 9.10 10.85 14.28
C HIS A 639 8.30 12.05 13.75
N ILE A 640 7.08 12.29 14.25
CA ILE A 640 6.31 13.50 13.94
C ILE A 640 6.93 14.73 14.63
N ASP A 641 7.35 14.61 15.89
CA ASP A 641 7.81 15.75 16.70
C ASP A 641 9.27 16.15 16.44
N GLU A 642 10.15 15.20 16.15
CA GLU A 642 11.56 15.42 15.78
C GLU A 642 11.73 15.68 14.28
N ALA A 643 11.26 14.77 13.42
CA ALA A 643 11.45 14.89 11.97
C ALA A 643 10.39 15.77 11.28
N ARG A 644 9.34 16.20 12.00
CA ARG A 644 8.34 17.17 11.54
C ARG A 644 7.63 16.75 10.24
N VAL A 645 7.38 15.45 10.10
CA VAL A 645 6.54 14.87 9.04
C VAL A 645 5.06 15.04 9.37
N ASP A 646 4.19 15.13 8.37
CA ASP A 646 2.73 15.29 8.58
C ASP A 646 2.10 14.03 9.21
N SER A 647 2.61 12.85 8.85
CA SER A 647 2.26 11.54 9.42
C SER A 647 3.38 10.52 9.15
N VAL A 648 3.31 9.36 9.81
CA VAL A 648 4.21 8.23 9.60
C VAL A 648 3.48 7.06 8.96
N MET A 649 4.04 6.54 7.88
CA MET A 649 3.61 5.29 7.27
C MET A 649 4.32 4.09 7.91
N ILE A 650 3.53 3.13 8.37
CA ILE A 650 3.93 1.94 9.11
C ILE A 650 3.90 0.71 8.20
N GLY A 651 5.02 -0.01 8.12
CA GLY A 651 5.15 -1.24 7.32
C GLY A 651 5.31 -2.48 8.20
N ARG A 652 6.55 -2.96 8.33
CA ARG A 652 6.88 -4.18 9.11
C ARG A 652 6.40 -4.15 10.56
N GLY A 653 6.31 -2.97 11.18
CA GLY A 653 5.74 -2.83 12.53
C GLY A 653 4.32 -3.38 12.65
N ALA A 654 3.44 -3.05 11.69
CA ALA A 654 2.09 -3.59 11.64
C ALA A 654 2.09 -5.11 11.34
N LEU A 655 2.95 -5.61 10.45
CA LEU A 655 3.03 -7.04 10.15
C LEU A 655 3.44 -7.89 11.35
N VAL A 656 4.33 -7.37 12.20
CA VAL A 656 4.71 -8.06 13.45
C VAL A 656 3.64 -7.85 14.53
N LYS A 657 3.08 -6.64 14.62
CA LYS A 657 2.18 -6.16 15.68
C LYS A 657 1.05 -5.28 15.12
N PRO A 658 -0.09 -5.85 14.65
CA PRO A 658 -1.17 -5.06 14.05
C PRO A 658 -1.78 -4.01 15.00
N TRP A 659 -1.87 -4.32 16.30
CA TRP A 659 -2.34 -3.41 17.34
C TRP A 659 -1.35 -2.27 17.68
N LEU A 660 -0.30 -2.08 16.88
CA LEU A 660 0.50 -0.84 16.87
C LEU A 660 -0.37 0.38 16.53
N PHE A 661 -1.42 0.22 15.71
CA PHE A 661 -2.39 1.29 15.47
C PHE A 661 -3.20 1.61 16.75
N GLU A 662 -3.60 0.59 17.51
CA GLU A 662 -4.30 0.72 18.81
C GLU A 662 -3.40 1.38 19.87
N GLU A 663 -2.09 1.09 19.87
CA GLU A 663 -1.11 1.80 20.71
C GLU A 663 -1.02 3.29 20.37
N ILE A 664 -1.07 3.65 19.09
CA ILE A 664 -1.00 5.04 18.62
C ILE A 664 -2.27 5.80 18.99
N GLU A 665 -3.45 5.19 18.77
CA GLU A 665 -4.73 5.75 19.18
C GLU A 665 -4.80 5.99 20.69
N LYS A 666 -4.35 5.02 21.50
CA LYS A 666 -4.38 5.11 22.96
C LYS A 666 -3.18 5.83 23.59
N GLY A 667 -2.14 6.13 22.81
CA GLY A 667 -0.93 6.80 23.28
C GLY A 667 -0.10 6.01 24.31
N GLN A 668 -0.18 4.67 24.29
CA GLN A 668 0.46 3.81 25.30
C GLN A 668 0.86 2.43 24.74
N TYR A 669 1.71 1.71 25.46
CA TYR A 669 2.09 0.33 25.13
C TYR A 669 0.97 -0.66 25.44
N LEU A 670 0.81 -1.69 24.61
CA LEU A 670 -0.22 -2.71 24.78
C LEU A 670 0.39 -4.12 24.72
N ASP A 671 0.62 -4.71 25.89
CA ASP A 671 1.18 -6.06 26.04
C ASP A 671 0.11 -7.16 25.90
N LYS A 672 -0.40 -7.34 24.68
CA LYS A 672 -1.48 -8.27 24.37
C LYS A 672 -1.10 -9.71 24.77
N SER A 673 -1.96 -10.34 25.55
CA SER A 673 -1.84 -11.73 25.98
C SER A 673 -1.77 -12.69 24.79
N ALA A 674 -1.26 -13.90 25.03
CA ALA A 674 -1.23 -14.94 24.00
C ALA A 674 -2.63 -15.26 23.43
N SER A 675 -3.68 -15.17 24.27
CA SER A 675 -5.07 -15.39 23.86
C SER A 675 -5.61 -14.26 22.98
N GLU A 676 -5.39 -12.99 23.33
CA GLU A 676 -5.78 -11.85 22.47
C GLU A 676 -5.06 -11.90 21.11
N ARG A 677 -3.77 -12.26 21.11
CA ARG A 677 -3.00 -12.41 19.88
C ARG A 677 -3.49 -13.57 19.02
N LEU A 678 -4.02 -14.63 19.64
CA LEU A 678 -4.70 -15.73 18.94
C LEU A 678 -6.08 -15.31 18.40
N THR A 679 -6.81 -14.42 19.08
CA THR A 679 -8.06 -13.82 18.55
C THR A 679 -7.81 -13.01 17.28
N TYR A 680 -6.72 -12.24 17.18
CA TYR A 680 -6.39 -11.54 15.93
C TYR A 680 -6.11 -12.50 14.75
N ILE A 681 -5.57 -13.69 15.03
CA ILE A 681 -5.40 -14.77 14.03
C ILE A 681 -6.76 -15.33 13.62
N GLU A 682 -7.69 -15.55 14.56
CA GLU A 682 -9.07 -15.96 14.26
C GLU A 682 -9.80 -14.93 13.38
N THR A 683 -9.70 -13.64 13.74
CA THR A 683 -10.29 -12.52 12.99
C THR A 683 -9.77 -12.47 11.56
N PHE A 684 -8.45 -12.60 11.36
CA PHE A 684 -7.87 -12.71 10.01
C PHE A 684 -8.42 -13.90 9.23
N VAL A 685 -8.61 -15.07 9.88
CA VAL A 685 -9.18 -16.25 9.21
C VAL A 685 -10.62 -15.98 8.76
N ARG A 686 -11.48 -15.43 9.63
CA ARG A 686 -12.88 -15.08 9.27
C ARG A 686 -12.91 -14.15 8.05
N TYR A 687 -12.12 -13.07 8.09
CA TYR A 687 -12.02 -12.10 7.00
C TYR A 687 -11.44 -12.72 5.71
N GLY A 688 -10.53 -13.70 5.83
CA GLY A 688 -10.01 -14.48 4.70
C GLY A 688 -11.06 -15.39 4.05
N LEU A 689 -11.91 -16.05 4.84
CA LEU A 689 -13.01 -16.86 4.34
C LEU A 689 -14.07 -16.01 3.62
N GLU A 690 -14.37 -14.82 4.15
CA GLU A 690 -15.22 -13.82 3.49
C GLU A 690 -14.62 -13.34 2.16
N ALA A 691 -13.33 -13.00 2.14
CA ALA A 691 -12.66 -12.41 0.97
C ALA A 691 -12.31 -13.42 -0.14
N TRP A 692 -11.84 -14.63 0.22
CA TRP A 692 -11.34 -15.64 -0.73
C TRP A 692 -12.26 -16.86 -0.87
N GLY A 693 -13.03 -17.23 0.16
CA GLY A 693 -14.03 -18.29 0.09
C GLY A 693 -13.98 -19.22 1.30
N SER A 694 -15.10 -19.89 1.56
CA SER A 694 -15.20 -20.97 2.54
C SER A 694 -15.20 -22.36 1.89
N ASP A 695 -14.95 -22.45 0.58
CA ASP A 695 -14.56 -23.66 -0.17
C ASP A 695 -13.06 -24.00 -0.01
N GLU A 696 -12.62 -25.17 -0.49
CA GLU A 696 -11.22 -25.64 -0.29
C GLU A 696 -10.19 -24.66 -0.89
N LEU A 697 -10.50 -24.01 -2.02
CA LEU A 697 -9.65 -22.96 -2.60
C LEU A 697 -9.54 -21.74 -1.68
N GLY A 698 -10.66 -21.25 -1.17
CA GLY A 698 -10.70 -20.11 -0.25
C GLY A 698 -9.99 -20.40 1.08
N ILE A 699 -10.14 -21.62 1.63
CA ILE A 699 -9.38 -22.11 2.78
C ILE A 699 -7.87 -22.15 2.47
N GLY A 700 -7.49 -22.67 1.29
CA GLY A 700 -6.08 -22.76 0.89
C GLY A 700 -5.41 -21.39 0.70
N PHE A 701 -6.12 -20.40 0.15
CA PHE A 701 -5.66 -19.02 0.12
C PHE A 701 -5.57 -18.41 1.52
N THR A 702 -6.60 -18.58 2.36
CA THR A 702 -6.61 -18.06 3.73
C THR A 702 -5.45 -18.59 4.56
N ARG A 703 -5.23 -19.91 4.55
CA ARG A 703 -4.08 -20.57 5.20
C ARG A 703 -2.76 -20.01 4.68
N ARG A 704 -2.61 -19.87 3.36
CA ARG A 704 -1.37 -19.41 2.74
C ARG A 704 -0.99 -17.99 3.16
N PHE A 705 -1.93 -17.04 3.09
CA PHE A 705 -1.65 -15.66 3.48
C PHE A 705 -1.51 -15.50 4.99
N LEU A 706 -2.21 -16.31 5.79
CA LEU A 706 -1.96 -16.40 7.24
C LEU A 706 -0.53 -16.91 7.52
N LEU A 707 -0.06 -17.96 6.84
CA LEU A 707 1.30 -18.49 7.04
C LEU A 707 2.41 -17.49 6.64
N GLU A 708 2.25 -16.76 5.53
CA GLU A 708 3.18 -15.68 5.19
C GLU A 708 3.09 -14.54 6.25
N TRP A 709 1.93 -14.24 6.87
CA TRP A 709 1.82 -13.28 7.98
C TRP A 709 2.44 -13.79 9.31
N LEU A 710 2.25 -15.06 9.67
CA LEU A 710 2.87 -15.69 10.85
C LEU A 710 4.41 -15.64 10.77
N SER A 711 4.98 -15.65 9.56
CA SER A 711 6.41 -15.44 9.31
C SER A 711 6.93 -14.03 9.70
N PHE A 712 6.04 -13.09 10.04
CA PHE A 712 6.36 -11.81 10.69
C PHE A 712 5.96 -11.79 12.17
N THR A 713 4.73 -12.19 12.53
CA THR A 713 4.24 -11.98 13.92
C THR A 713 4.98 -12.80 14.98
N HIS A 714 5.62 -13.92 14.64
CA HIS A 714 6.49 -14.64 15.58
C HIS A 714 7.73 -13.84 16.03
N ARG A 715 8.08 -12.76 15.31
CA ARG A 715 9.14 -11.82 15.71
C ARG A 715 8.70 -10.86 16.83
N TYR A 716 7.42 -10.90 17.25
CA TYR A 716 6.94 -10.11 18.39
C TYR A 716 7.46 -10.70 19.71
N VAL A 717 8.14 -9.86 20.49
CA VAL A 717 8.52 -10.16 21.87
C VAL A 717 7.53 -9.44 22.80
N PRO A 718 6.86 -10.15 23.73
CA PRO A 718 5.95 -9.53 24.69
C PRO A 718 6.61 -8.44 25.52
N ILE A 719 5.89 -7.35 25.77
CA ILE A 719 6.44 -6.14 26.38
C ILE A 719 6.79 -6.40 27.87
N GLY A 720 5.99 -7.21 28.58
CA GLY A 720 6.25 -7.58 29.97
C GLY A 720 7.49 -8.46 30.20
N ILE A 721 8.09 -9.04 29.16
CA ILE A 721 9.31 -9.86 29.27
C ILE A 721 10.59 -9.15 28.77
N LEU A 722 10.49 -7.89 28.35
CA LEU A 722 11.64 -7.07 27.97
C LEU A 722 12.26 -6.36 29.18
N GLU A 723 13.59 -6.20 29.19
CA GLU A 723 14.32 -5.48 30.25
C GLU A 723 14.15 -3.96 30.14
N HIS A 724 13.98 -3.41 28.93
CA HIS A 724 13.79 -1.97 28.69
C HIS A 724 12.87 -1.68 27.49
N LEU A 725 12.32 -0.46 27.45
CA LEU A 725 11.45 0.07 26.39
C LEU A 725 12.00 1.43 25.91
N PRO A 726 11.78 1.85 24.63
CA PRO A 726 10.97 1.21 23.59
C PRO A 726 11.55 -0.11 23.05
N PRO A 727 10.70 -1.04 22.59
CA PRO A 727 11.14 -2.30 21.99
C PRO A 727 11.76 -2.06 20.60
N SER A 728 13.07 -2.29 20.44
CA SER A 728 13.71 -2.22 19.12
C SER A 728 13.42 -3.48 18.31
N LEU A 729 12.42 -3.44 17.43
CA LEU A 729 11.93 -4.61 16.68
C LEU A 729 12.88 -5.15 15.59
N ASN A 730 14.05 -4.52 15.42
CA ASN A 730 15.15 -5.06 14.62
C ASN A 730 16.03 -6.02 15.44
N ASP A 731 15.97 -5.94 16.77
CA ASP A 731 16.78 -6.72 17.69
C ASP A 731 16.07 -8.08 17.91
N ARG A 732 16.82 -9.17 17.76
CA ARG A 732 16.26 -10.51 17.57
C ARG A 732 16.15 -11.25 18.92
N PRO A 733 14.99 -11.83 19.26
CA PRO A 733 14.88 -12.57 20.51
C PRO A 733 15.93 -13.69 20.60
N PRO A 734 16.65 -13.82 21.72
CA PRO A 734 17.33 -15.07 22.05
C PRO A 734 16.28 -16.18 22.20
N LEU A 735 16.68 -17.45 22.26
CA LEU A 735 15.74 -18.54 22.48
C LEU A 735 15.15 -18.45 23.90
N TYR A 736 13.91 -17.95 23.97
CA TYR A 736 13.16 -17.74 25.20
C TYR A 736 11.98 -18.70 25.31
N ARG A 737 11.48 -18.94 26.53
CA ARG A 737 10.14 -19.49 26.76
C ARG A 737 9.19 -18.32 27.03
N GLY A 738 8.03 -18.32 26.40
CA GLY A 738 6.98 -17.35 26.70
C GLY A 738 6.41 -17.53 28.11
N ARG A 739 5.57 -16.58 28.56
CA ARG A 739 4.87 -16.66 29.87
C ARG A 739 3.96 -17.88 29.99
N ASN A 740 3.60 -18.49 28.86
CA ASN A 740 2.93 -19.79 28.77
C ASN A 740 3.29 -20.49 27.44
N ASP A 741 2.78 -21.70 27.25
CA ASP A 741 3.13 -22.52 26.09
C ASP A 741 2.49 -22.05 24.78
N LEU A 742 1.33 -21.37 24.82
CA LEU A 742 0.74 -20.70 23.65
C LEU A 742 1.60 -19.51 23.21
N GLU A 743 2.12 -18.73 24.16
CA GLU A 743 3.06 -17.63 23.86
C GLU A 743 4.36 -18.16 23.25
N THR A 744 4.84 -19.31 23.73
CA THR A 744 6.01 -20.01 23.19
C THR A 744 5.74 -20.54 21.77
N LEU A 745 4.54 -21.08 21.51
CA LEU A 745 4.11 -21.53 20.18
C LEU A 745 4.01 -20.37 19.18
N LEU A 746 3.42 -19.25 19.59
CA LEU A 746 3.31 -18.02 18.78
C LEU A 746 4.68 -17.39 18.48
N ALA A 747 5.68 -17.60 19.33
CA ALA A 747 7.06 -17.15 19.13
C ALA A 747 7.94 -18.15 18.33
N SER A 748 7.42 -19.33 17.98
CA SER A 748 8.20 -20.35 17.25
C SER A 748 8.64 -19.84 15.87
N ASN A 749 9.89 -20.11 15.52
CA ASN A 749 10.44 -19.87 14.17
C ASN A 749 10.21 -21.05 13.22
N ASN A 750 9.65 -22.17 13.70
CA ASN A 750 9.39 -23.36 12.91
C ASN A 750 8.05 -23.23 12.16
N TYR A 751 8.10 -23.25 10.83
CA TYR A 751 6.89 -23.13 9.99
C TYR A 751 5.88 -24.28 10.20
N LYS A 752 6.31 -25.44 10.71
CA LYS A 752 5.39 -26.53 11.08
C LYS A 752 4.51 -26.16 12.27
N ASP A 753 4.96 -25.28 13.17
CA ASP A 753 4.13 -24.76 14.25
C ASP A 753 3.15 -23.70 13.75
N TRP A 754 3.55 -22.87 12.79
CA TRP A 754 2.63 -21.95 12.09
C TRP A 754 1.51 -22.72 11.37
N ILE A 755 1.83 -23.89 10.77
CA ILE A 755 0.84 -24.78 10.18
C ILE A 755 -0.18 -25.24 11.25
N LYS A 756 0.28 -25.78 12.38
CA LYS A 756 -0.61 -26.18 13.50
C LYS A 756 -1.54 -25.03 13.94
N ILE A 757 -1.02 -23.80 14.06
CA ILE A 757 -1.82 -22.62 14.38
C ILE A 757 -2.93 -22.39 13.32
N THR A 758 -2.65 -22.57 12.02
CA THR A 758 -3.71 -22.47 11.00
C THR A 758 -4.74 -23.60 11.08
N GLU A 759 -4.35 -24.80 11.50
CA GLU A 759 -5.24 -25.96 11.59
C GLU A 759 -6.27 -25.84 12.72
N MET A 760 -5.99 -25.02 13.75
CA MET A 760 -6.97 -24.64 14.80
C MET A 760 -8.22 -23.96 14.23
N PHE A 761 -8.10 -23.23 13.11
CA PHE A 761 -9.17 -22.40 12.54
C PHE A 761 -9.63 -22.83 11.15
N LEU A 762 -8.83 -23.64 10.44
CA LEU A 762 -9.06 -24.06 9.05
C LEU A 762 -9.09 -25.59 8.87
N GLY A 763 -9.15 -26.35 9.97
CA GLY A 763 -9.08 -27.81 9.98
C GLY A 763 -7.77 -28.37 9.41
N PRO A 764 -7.62 -29.68 9.21
CA PRO A 764 -6.38 -30.28 8.70
C PRO A 764 -6.02 -29.82 7.28
N CYS A 765 -4.73 -29.66 7.01
CA CYS A 765 -4.21 -29.27 5.69
C CYS A 765 -4.67 -30.20 4.55
N HIS A 766 -4.75 -29.66 3.33
CA HIS A 766 -4.93 -30.49 2.14
C HIS A 766 -3.66 -31.34 1.91
N PRO A 767 -3.74 -32.63 1.55
CA PRO A 767 -2.55 -33.46 1.32
C PRO A 767 -1.60 -32.91 0.25
N GLY A 768 -2.13 -32.17 -0.73
CA GLY A 768 -1.36 -31.47 -1.74
C GLY A 768 -0.94 -30.03 -1.38
N PHE A 769 -1.15 -29.56 -0.14
CA PHE A 769 -0.75 -28.22 0.29
C PHE A 769 0.72 -28.17 0.71
N THR A 770 1.54 -27.41 -0.02
CA THR A 770 2.95 -27.19 0.31
C THR A 770 3.20 -25.73 0.66
N PHE A 771 3.67 -25.46 1.88
CA PHE A 771 4.16 -24.15 2.29
C PHE A 771 5.66 -24.16 2.48
N GLN A 772 6.35 -23.24 1.81
CA GLN A 772 7.74 -22.90 2.07
C GLN A 772 7.80 -21.39 2.37
N PRO A 773 8.25 -20.97 3.56
CA PRO A 773 8.35 -19.56 3.92
C PRO A 773 9.08 -18.73 2.85
N LYS A 774 8.55 -17.55 2.52
CA LYS A 774 9.23 -16.62 1.60
C LYS A 774 10.59 -16.15 2.13
N HIS A 775 10.77 -16.20 3.45
CA HIS A 775 11.97 -15.78 4.16
C HIS A 775 12.78 -17.01 4.58
N LYS A 776 14.01 -17.17 4.05
CA LYS A 776 14.99 -18.16 4.55
C LYS A 776 15.62 -17.72 5.90
N SER A 777 14.91 -16.90 6.69
CA SER A 777 15.32 -16.45 8.02
C SER A 777 15.02 -17.53 9.06
N HIS A 778 15.87 -18.56 9.13
CA HIS A 778 15.87 -19.65 10.12
C HIS A 778 14.58 -20.48 10.29
N ALA A 779 13.63 -20.42 9.36
CA ALA A 779 12.52 -21.39 9.30
C ALA A 779 13.01 -22.70 8.65
N TYR A 780 13.84 -23.45 9.38
CA TYR A 780 14.34 -24.76 8.96
C TYR A 780 13.33 -25.87 9.26
N GLU A 781 13.39 -26.95 8.50
CA GLU A 781 12.78 -28.21 8.88
C GLU A 781 13.67 -28.86 9.96
N ALA A 782 13.19 -28.92 11.19
CA ALA A 782 13.88 -29.61 12.27
C ALA A 782 13.73 -31.13 12.08
N GLU A 783 14.85 -31.84 11.97
CA GLU A 783 14.93 -33.28 12.20
C GLU A 783 15.05 -33.55 13.71
N GLY A 784 14.21 -34.46 14.23
CA GLY A 784 14.32 -35.04 15.59
C GLY A 784 14.11 -34.07 16.75
#